data_AF-A0A3B9GME5-F1
#
_entry.id   AF-A0A3B9GME5-F1
#
_cell.length_a   1.000
_cell.length_b   1.000
_cell.length_c   1.000
_cell.angle_alpha   90.00
_cell.angle_beta   90.00
_cell.angle_gamma   90.00
#
_symmetry.space_group_name_H-M   'P 1'
#
loop_
_entity.id
_entity.type
_entity.pdbx_description
1 polymer ?
#
loop_
_entity_poly.entity_id
_entity_poly.type
_entity_poly.pdbx_seq_one_letter_code
_entity_poly.pdbx_strand_id
1 'polypeptide(L)'
;MPEFVQVAFDLPLDREFTYRNPAGLDAAVGSRVEATLGRRALSGWVCASGDECPIDPGLVKDYRRIVDAEPLFGSDTLALARWLAGMYFCSLGEALASMMPSGRRESKAEGGAFDDLRIGEAPIVASLEQRAALERILSKPTGRWYLYGPTGTGKTEVFLQAAEATLSEGRGVIYLVPEIALTHQVVEAVRKRFGKRCAIIHSGLTPSKKLAEWKRLLSGDADIVVGARSAVFAPVRKLGLVVLDEEHESSYKAGNAPRYHARQAAMRRAADAGARLVMGSATPSAESWHLMKEGGLERLTLSQRLAGGDMPRLDIVDMRGESGALSARLIEEVRRVHAEGGQSILFLNRRGFSYFWACRSCGAEATCKHCSVGLTYHKERGRMVCHYCGYSSAPPLSCPSCGSMDTGWAGFGTEQVEDDALRLFPELRIARLDADTAARKGAVEEVIKDFRDRKLDLLLGTQMVAKGLNFPGVRLVGVVLADTTLNLPDFRAAERAFALITQVAGRAGRFEKGGRVIVQTYRPQASVIRRAAANDAEGFYADELAMRKELGFPPFTRLIRVVLRSKERDMARAMSHELAQRIGQAGAPGVELLGPAECPISLIAGNARWQLILRSADPGPGRAALSAALAEWKLPPSVYAEIDPDPVSLL
;
A
#
# COMPACT_ATOMS: atom_id res chain seq x y z
N MET A 1 -37.08 -23.91 -12.29
CA MET A 1 -36.49 -22.80 -11.51
C MET A 1 -35.77 -23.45 -10.35
N PRO A 2 -34.54 -23.04 -10.02
CA PRO A 2 -33.81 -23.65 -8.93
C PRO A 2 -34.59 -23.49 -7.62
N GLU A 3 -34.86 -24.61 -6.95
CA GLU A 3 -35.58 -24.61 -5.67
C GLU A 3 -34.75 -24.00 -4.52
N PHE A 4 -33.42 -24.12 -4.59
CA PHE A 4 -32.50 -23.69 -3.54
C PHE A 4 -31.41 -22.74 -4.05
N VAL A 5 -30.94 -21.89 -3.13
CA VAL A 5 -29.82 -20.98 -3.33
C VAL A 5 -28.79 -21.14 -2.21
N GLN A 6 -27.51 -21.04 -2.56
CA GLN A 6 -26.40 -20.99 -1.61
C GLN A 6 -25.99 -19.54 -1.38
N VAL A 7 -26.01 -19.12 -0.12
CA VAL A 7 -25.79 -17.72 0.29
C VAL A 7 -24.55 -17.61 1.15
N ALA A 8 -23.61 -16.75 0.76
CA ALA A 8 -22.46 -16.36 1.57
C ALA A 8 -22.74 -15.05 2.32
N PHE A 9 -22.39 -15.00 3.61
CA PHE A 9 -22.53 -13.80 4.46
C PHE A 9 -21.16 -13.23 4.81
N ASP A 10 -21.08 -11.91 5.00
CA ASP A 10 -19.90 -11.20 5.50
C ASP A 10 -19.62 -11.57 6.97
N LEU A 11 -19.11 -12.78 7.15
CA LEU A 11 -18.78 -13.41 8.43
C LEU A 11 -17.52 -14.26 8.22
N PRO A 12 -16.66 -14.39 9.25
CA PRO A 12 -15.48 -15.25 9.22
C PRO A 12 -15.86 -16.73 9.38
N LEU A 13 -16.83 -17.19 8.58
CA LEU A 13 -17.32 -18.56 8.53
C LEU A 13 -17.11 -19.06 7.11
N ASP A 14 -16.16 -19.97 6.94
CA ASP A 14 -15.82 -20.55 5.64
C ASP A 14 -16.86 -21.61 5.22
N ARG A 15 -18.10 -21.15 4.98
CA ARG A 15 -19.21 -21.96 4.49
C ARG A 15 -20.28 -21.09 3.84
N GLU A 16 -20.99 -21.69 2.89
CA GLU A 16 -22.21 -21.15 2.30
C GLU A 16 -23.42 -21.73 3.04
N PHE A 17 -24.54 -21.02 3.03
CA PHE A 17 -25.77 -21.43 3.71
C PHE A 17 -26.90 -21.61 2.69
N THR A 18 -27.60 -22.74 2.78
CA THR A 18 -28.70 -23.06 1.87
C THR A 18 -30.00 -22.39 2.31
N TYR A 19 -30.66 -21.71 1.37
CA TYR A 19 -32.00 -21.14 1.54
C TYR A 19 -32.91 -21.59 0.40
N ARG A 20 -34.22 -21.63 0.64
CA ARG A 20 -35.22 -21.93 -0.38
C ARG A 20 -35.59 -20.67 -1.16
N ASN A 21 -35.83 -20.83 -2.45
CA ASN A 21 -36.34 -19.80 -3.34
C ASN A 21 -37.86 -19.61 -3.10
N PRO A 22 -38.32 -18.50 -2.49
CA PRO A 22 -39.74 -18.30 -2.19
C PRO A 22 -40.55 -18.12 -3.47
N ALA A 23 -41.82 -18.56 -3.46
CA ALA A 23 -42.70 -18.38 -4.63
C ALA A 23 -42.78 -16.91 -5.07
N GLY A 24 -42.47 -16.64 -6.33
CA GLY A 24 -42.51 -15.29 -6.93
C GLY A 24 -41.26 -14.43 -6.70
N LEU A 25 -40.26 -14.94 -5.98
CA LEU A 25 -38.91 -14.36 -5.92
C LEU A 25 -37.96 -15.31 -6.62
N ASP A 26 -37.04 -14.80 -7.43
CA ASP A 26 -36.00 -15.61 -8.06
C ASP A 26 -34.64 -14.89 -7.97
N ALA A 27 -33.85 -15.28 -6.97
CA ALA A 27 -32.54 -14.69 -6.77
C ALA A 27 -31.49 -15.39 -7.63
N ALA A 28 -31.16 -14.78 -8.78
CA ALA A 28 -30.05 -15.23 -9.60
C ALA A 28 -28.70 -15.17 -8.86
N VAL A 29 -27.74 -16.01 -9.27
CA VAL A 29 -26.34 -15.92 -8.82
C VAL A 29 -25.80 -14.51 -9.06
N GLY A 30 -25.16 -13.92 -8.06
CA GLY A 30 -24.71 -12.52 -8.08
C GLY A 30 -25.66 -11.53 -7.41
N SER A 31 -26.89 -11.93 -7.08
CA SER A 31 -27.84 -11.09 -6.35
C SER A 31 -27.54 -11.06 -4.86
N ARG A 32 -27.80 -9.91 -4.21
CA ARG A 32 -27.86 -9.84 -2.75
C ARG A 32 -29.26 -10.18 -2.25
N VAL A 33 -29.32 -10.98 -1.20
CA VAL A 33 -30.56 -11.34 -0.50
C VAL A 33 -30.47 -10.98 0.97
N GLU A 34 -31.60 -10.63 1.57
CA GLU A 34 -31.72 -10.51 3.02
C GLU A 34 -32.27 -11.81 3.59
N ALA A 35 -31.53 -12.46 4.49
CA ALA A 35 -31.87 -13.77 5.03
C ALA A 35 -31.60 -13.85 6.52
N THR A 36 -32.25 -14.80 7.21
CA THR A 36 -32.15 -14.92 8.67
C THR A 36 -31.11 -15.97 9.05
N LEU A 37 -29.99 -15.55 9.64
CA LEU A 37 -29.00 -16.44 10.23
C LEU A 37 -29.13 -16.44 11.75
N GLY A 38 -29.53 -17.58 12.32
CA GLY A 38 -29.91 -17.67 13.73
C GLY A 38 -31.13 -16.77 14.03
N ARG A 39 -30.92 -15.72 14.84
CA ARG A 39 -31.93 -14.70 15.17
C ARG A 39 -31.75 -13.38 14.41
N ARG A 40 -30.66 -13.23 13.63
CA ARG A 40 -30.27 -11.97 12.99
C ARG A 40 -30.66 -11.98 11.51
N ALA A 41 -31.19 -10.88 11.02
CA ALA A 41 -31.35 -10.63 9.59
C ALA A 41 -30.05 -10.04 9.04
N LEU A 42 -29.47 -10.68 8.03
CA LEU A 42 -28.22 -10.26 7.40
C LEU A 42 -28.40 -10.19 5.89
N SER A 43 -27.61 -9.34 5.23
CA SER A 43 -27.48 -9.37 3.79
C SER A 43 -26.37 -10.35 3.41
N GLY A 44 -26.64 -11.22 2.45
CA GLY A 44 -25.68 -12.15 1.87
C GLY A 44 -25.77 -12.14 0.35
N TRP A 45 -24.83 -12.81 -0.32
CA TRP A 45 -24.76 -12.92 -1.77
C TRP A 45 -25.07 -14.34 -2.21
N VAL A 46 -25.88 -14.47 -3.26
CA VAL A 46 -26.15 -15.76 -3.88
C VAL A 46 -24.95 -16.20 -4.71
N CYS A 47 -24.36 -17.33 -4.34
CA CYS A 47 -23.14 -17.89 -4.93
C CYS A 47 -23.41 -19.10 -5.83
N ALA A 48 -24.51 -19.81 -5.60
CA ALA A 48 -24.97 -20.91 -6.43
C ALA A 48 -26.49 -21.06 -6.30
N SER A 49 -27.09 -21.71 -7.29
CA SER A 49 -28.52 -22.04 -7.32
C SER A 49 -28.71 -23.41 -7.94
N GLY A 50 -29.62 -24.22 -7.41
CA GLY A 50 -29.93 -25.54 -7.94
C GLY A 50 -31.12 -26.19 -7.26
N ASP A 51 -31.47 -27.39 -7.71
CA ASP A 51 -32.58 -28.19 -7.14
C ASP A 51 -32.12 -29.15 -6.05
N GLU A 52 -30.80 -29.35 -5.90
CA GLU A 52 -30.23 -30.21 -4.87
C GLU A 52 -30.13 -29.48 -3.52
N CYS A 53 -30.73 -30.07 -2.48
CA CYS A 53 -30.58 -29.60 -1.11
C CYS A 53 -29.54 -30.45 -0.36
N PRO A 54 -28.41 -29.87 0.11
CA PRO A 54 -27.39 -30.61 0.84
C PRO A 54 -27.81 -30.95 2.29
N ILE A 55 -28.98 -30.51 2.73
CA ILE A 55 -29.53 -30.71 4.07
C ILE A 55 -31.00 -31.14 3.98
N ASP A 56 -31.59 -31.55 5.09
CA ASP A 56 -33.03 -31.82 5.17
C ASP A 56 -33.84 -30.58 4.70
N PRO A 57 -34.65 -30.70 3.63
CA PRO A 57 -35.47 -29.61 3.11
C PRO A 57 -36.41 -28.98 4.13
N GLY A 58 -36.81 -29.71 5.18
CA GLY A 58 -37.66 -29.21 6.27
C GLY A 58 -36.95 -28.22 7.21
N LEU A 59 -35.61 -28.22 7.22
CA LEU A 59 -34.78 -27.29 8.01
C LEU A 59 -34.38 -26.02 7.24
N VAL A 60 -34.60 -26.02 5.93
CA VAL A 60 -34.27 -24.89 5.04
C VAL A 60 -35.27 -23.77 5.27
N LYS A 61 -34.74 -22.56 5.47
CA LYS A 61 -35.54 -21.35 5.58
C LYS A 61 -35.61 -20.64 4.23
N ASP A 62 -36.68 -19.87 4.07
CA ASP A 62 -36.82 -18.91 2.98
C ASP A 62 -35.94 -17.67 3.28
N TYR A 63 -35.36 -17.09 2.23
CA TYR A 63 -34.84 -15.72 2.35
C TYR A 63 -36.00 -14.71 2.33
N ARG A 64 -35.79 -13.51 2.90
CA ARG A 64 -36.86 -12.52 3.10
C ARG A 64 -37.17 -11.70 1.87
N ARG A 65 -36.14 -11.24 1.16
CA ARG A 65 -36.25 -10.39 -0.04
C ARG A 65 -34.95 -10.36 -0.82
N ILE A 66 -35.06 -10.05 -2.11
CA ILE A 66 -33.94 -9.67 -2.96
C ILE A 66 -33.64 -8.18 -2.74
N VAL A 67 -32.37 -7.83 -2.57
CA VAL A 67 -31.93 -6.46 -2.26
C VAL A 67 -31.69 -5.65 -3.53
N ASP A 68 -31.12 -6.27 -4.57
CA ASP A 68 -30.82 -5.65 -5.84
C ASP A 68 -31.83 -6.04 -6.92
N ALA A 69 -32.15 -5.10 -7.81
CA ALA A 69 -32.97 -5.40 -8.99
C ALA A 69 -32.26 -6.31 -10.01
N GLU A 70 -30.93 -6.24 -10.07
CA GLU A 70 -30.09 -6.99 -10.99
C GLU A 70 -28.86 -7.57 -10.25
N PRO A 71 -28.30 -8.70 -10.70
CA PRO A 71 -27.09 -9.27 -10.14
C PRO A 71 -25.92 -8.29 -10.19
N LEU A 72 -25.15 -8.20 -9.10
CA LEU A 72 -24.01 -7.28 -9.00
C LEU A 72 -22.71 -7.88 -9.54
N PHE A 73 -22.69 -9.18 -9.82
CA PHE A 73 -21.52 -9.88 -10.31
C PHE A 73 -21.91 -11.16 -11.07
N GLY A 74 -20.99 -11.65 -11.91
CA GLY A 74 -21.13 -12.92 -12.64
C GLY A 74 -20.14 -13.99 -12.19
N SER A 75 -20.06 -15.08 -12.98
CA SER A 75 -19.17 -16.23 -12.73
C SER A 75 -17.71 -15.84 -12.54
N ASP A 76 -17.20 -14.92 -13.37
CA ASP A 76 -15.77 -14.54 -13.36
C ASP A 76 -15.40 -13.85 -12.05
N THR A 77 -16.27 -12.97 -11.57
CA THR A 77 -16.08 -12.27 -10.30
C THR A 77 -16.22 -13.24 -9.12
N LEU A 78 -17.15 -14.20 -9.19
CA LEU A 78 -17.27 -15.24 -8.17
C LEU A 78 -16.04 -16.14 -8.12
N ALA A 79 -15.49 -16.52 -9.28
CA ALA A 79 -14.24 -17.28 -9.37
C ALA A 79 -13.06 -16.49 -8.77
N LEU A 80 -12.98 -15.18 -9.04
CA LEU A 80 -12.01 -14.29 -8.41
C LEU A 80 -12.20 -14.20 -6.90
N ALA A 81 -13.44 -14.14 -6.40
CA ALA A 81 -13.75 -14.13 -4.98
C ALA A 81 -13.33 -15.44 -4.29
N ARG A 82 -13.55 -16.60 -4.93
CA ARG A 82 -13.07 -17.90 -4.43
C ARG A 82 -11.54 -17.97 -4.42
N TRP A 83 -10.87 -17.45 -5.45
CA TRP A 83 -9.41 -17.32 -5.44
C TRP A 83 -8.94 -16.42 -4.30
N LEU A 84 -9.60 -15.28 -4.08
CA LEU A 84 -9.29 -14.34 -3.02
C LEU A 84 -9.44 -14.98 -1.64
N ALA A 85 -10.55 -15.70 -1.41
CA ALA A 85 -10.84 -16.44 -0.20
C ALA A 85 -9.74 -17.46 0.12
N GLY A 86 -9.40 -18.31 -0.85
CA GLY A 86 -8.35 -19.31 -0.69
C GLY A 86 -6.94 -18.71 -0.56
N MET A 87 -6.64 -17.62 -1.25
CA MET A 87 -5.32 -16.96 -1.19
C MET A 87 -5.11 -16.23 0.13
N TYR A 88 -6.14 -15.59 0.67
CA TYR A 88 -6.04 -14.70 1.82
C TYR A 88 -6.70 -15.21 3.10
N PHE A 89 -7.01 -16.50 3.17
CA PHE A 89 -7.56 -17.18 4.36
C PHE A 89 -8.76 -16.43 4.97
N CYS A 90 -9.74 -16.13 4.12
CA CYS A 90 -11.00 -15.51 4.54
C CYS A 90 -12.17 -16.30 3.94
N SER A 91 -13.37 -16.08 4.47
CA SER A 91 -14.55 -16.71 3.89
C SER A 91 -14.88 -16.13 2.51
N LEU A 92 -15.63 -16.88 1.71
CA LEU A 92 -16.18 -16.36 0.45
C LEU A 92 -17.03 -15.08 0.67
N GLY A 93 -17.73 -14.99 1.80
CA GLY A 93 -18.53 -13.84 2.14
C GLY A 93 -17.70 -12.60 2.48
N GLU A 94 -16.61 -12.74 3.23
CA GLU A 94 -15.64 -11.65 3.48
C GLU A 94 -14.97 -11.21 2.17
N ALA A 95 -14.62 -12.17 1.30
CA ALA A 95 -14.09 -11.88 -0.01
C ALA A 95 -15.06 -11.04 -0.85
N LEU A 96 -16.31 -11.49 -0.99
CA LEU A 96 -17.35 -10.76 -1.72
C LEU A 96 -17.66 -9.39 -1.09
N ALA A 97 -17.73 -9.30 0.24
CA ALA A 97 -17.95 -8.03 0.94
C ALA A 97 -16.81 -7.01 0.67
N SER A 98 -15.58 -7.49 0.55
CA SER A 98 -14.42 -6.64 0.23
C SER A 98 -14.39 -6.17 -1.24
N MET A 99 -15.04 -6.93 -2.13
CA MET A 99 -15.12 -6.65 -3.56
C MET A 99 -16.32 -5.76 -3.91
N MET A 100 -17.45 -5.95 -3.22
CA MET A 100 -18.74 -5.36 -3.58
C MET A 100 -19.04 -4.04 -2.85
N PRO A 101 -19.70 -3.07 -3.50
CA PRO A 101 -20.25 -1.90 -2.80
C PRO A 101 -21.36 -2.28 -1.80
N SER A 102 -21.34 -1.71 -0.60
CA SER A 102 -22.31 -1.99 0.47
C SER A 102 -23.59 -1.12 0.47
N GLY A 103 -23.88 -0.42 -0.64
CA GLY A 103 -25.05 0.47 -0.75
C GLY A 103 -26.38 -0.27 -0.58
N ARG A 104 -27.27 0.23 0.29
CA ARG A 104 -28.60 -0.36 0.57
C ARG A 104 -29.73 0.16 -0.32
N ARG A 105 -29.55 1.35 -0.90
CA ARG A 105 -30.50 2.00 -1.82
C ARG A 105 -29.74 2.71 -2.92
N GLU A 106 -30.28 2.63 -4.12
CA GLU A 106 -29.88 3.46 -5.24
C GLU A 106 -30.14 4.92 -4.86
N SER A 107 -29.12 5.76 -4.93
CA SER A 107 -29.43 7.13 -5.32
C SER A 107 -29.49 7.09 -6.83
N LYS A 108 -30.47 7.77 -7.44
CA LYS A 108 -30.23 8.24 -8.80
C LYS A 108 -28.89 8.94 -8.73
N ALA A 109 -27.89 8.44 -9.45
CA ALA A 109 -26.75 9.27 -9.73
C ALA A 109 -27.34 10.43 -10.51
N GLU A 110 -27.72 11.51 -9.82
CA GLU A 110 -27.52 12.82 -10.40
C GLU A 110 -26.04 12.77 -10.76
N GLY A 111 -25.76 12.52 -12.06
CA GLY A 111 -24.42 12.68 -12.59
C GLY A 111 -24.00 14.04 -12.07
N GLY A 112 -23.09 14.04 -11.10
CA GLY A 112 -22.92 15.21 -10.23
C GLY A 112 -22.84 16.44 -11.13
N ALA A 113 -23.69 17.43 -10.87
CA ALA A 113 -23.89 18.61 -11.69
C ALA A 113 -22.55 19.16 -12.21
N PHE A 114 -22.19 18.76 -13.43
CA PHE A 114 -20.97 19.14 -14.15
C PHE A 114 -21.17 18.81 -15.64
N ASP A 115 -22.35 19.15 -16.18
CA ASP A 115 -22.79 18.78 -17.54
C ASP A 115 -22.09 19.57 -18.67
N ASP A 116 -21.10 20.42 -18.35
CA ASP A 116 -20.49 21.36 -19.31
C ASP A 116 -18.94 21.31 -19.38
N LEU A 117 -18.30 20.18 -19.09
CA LEU A 117 -16.86 20.06 -19.38
C LEU A 117 -16.65 19.54 -20.80
N ARG A 118 -16.41 20.49 -21.72
CA ARG A 118 -15.87 20.24 -23.06
C ARG A 118 -14.64 19.33 -22.99
N ILE A 119 -14.59 18.34 -23.90
CA ILE A 119 -13.38 17.55 -24.21
C ILE A 119 -12.29 18.56 -24.55
N GLY A 120 -11.29 18.68 -23.68
CA GLY A 120 -10.38 19.83 -23.70
C GLY A 120 -8.99 19.46 -23.25
N GLU A 121 -8.29 18.74 -24.11
CA GLU A 121 -6.92 19.04 -24.60
C GLU A 121 -6.53 17.95 -25.60
N ALA A 122 -5.86 18.33 -26.70
CA ALA A 122 -5.27 17.36 -27.62
C ALA A 122 -4.26 16.48 -26.87
N PRO A 123 -4.05 15.21 -27.27
CA PRO A 123 -3.05 14.35 -26.65
C PRO A 123 -1.71 15.08 -26.59
N ILE A 124 -1.08 15.11 -25.41
CA ILE A 124 0.27 15.66 -25.30
C ILE A 124 1.14 14.85 -26.25
N VAL A 125 1.87 15.54 -27.13
CA VAL A 125 2.76 14.90 -28.10
C VAL A 125 3.79 14.08 -27.32
N ALA A 126 3.66 12.75 -27.42
CA ALA A 126 4.54 11.84 -26.72
C ALA A 126 5.99 12.02 -27.20
N SER A 127 6.94 11.97 -26.26
CA SER A 127 8.36 11.89 -26.58
C SER A 127 8.68 10.59 -27.33
N LEU A 128 9.88 10.49 -27.92
CA LEU A 128 10.31 9.27 -28.61
C LEU A 128 10.29 8.04 -27.68
N GLU A 129 10.76 8.19 -26.43
CA GLU A 129 10.74 7.12 -25.43
C GLU A 129 9.31 6.70 -25.06
N GLN A 130 8.40 7.68 -24.93
CA GLN A 130 7.00 7.41 -24.61
C GLN A 130 6.28 6.69 -25.76
N ARG A 131 6.54 7.07 -27.02
CA ARG A 131 6.00 6.38 -28.20
C ARG A 131 6.51 4.95 -28.29
N ALA A 132 7.82 4.74 -28.12
CA ALA A 132 8.40 3.40 -28.14
C ALA A 132 7.82 2.51 -27.04
N ALA A 133 7.62 3.05 -25.82
CA ALA A 133 6.97 2.34 -24.73
C ALA A 133 5.51 1.98 -25.07
N LEU A 134 4.76 2.93 -25.64
CA LEU A 134 3.37 2.72 -26.05
C LEU A 134 3.26 1.66 -27.16
N GLU A 135 4.07 1.77 -28.22
CA GLU A 135 4.15 0.77 -29.30
C GLU A 135 4.43 -0.62 -28.73
N ARG A 136 5.33 -0.71 -27.76
CA ARG A 136 5.66 -2.01 -27.15
C ARG A 136 4.50 -2.59 -26.34
N ILE A 137 3.81 -1.78 -25.54
CA ILE A 137 2.62 -2.19 -24.79
C ILE A 137 1.50 -2.64 -25.74
N LEU A 138 1.28 -1.91 -26.83
CA LEU A 138 0.21 -2.19 -27.78
C LEU A 138 0.55 -3.31 -28.77
N SER A 139 1.83 -3.67 -28.93
CA SER A 139 2.29 -4.70 -29.87
C SER A 139 1.67 -6.09 -29.67
N LYS A 140 1.13 -6.37 -28.48
CA LYS A 140 0.47 -7.63 -28.15
C LYS A 140 -0.84 -7.38 -27.38
N PRO A 141 -1.88 -8.21 -27.57
CA PRO A 141 -3.16 -8.07 -26.86
C PRO A 141 -3.07 -8.47 -25.38
N THR A 142 -2.01 -9.19 -25.00
CA THR A 142 -1.71 -9.65 -23.65
C THR A 142 -0.20 -9.53 -23.40
N GLY A 143 0.18 -9.29 -22.15
CA GLY A 143 1.57 -9.10 -21.74
C GLY A 143 1.66 -8.31 -20.44
N ARG A 144 2.87 -8.23 -19.89
CA ARG A 144 3.13 -7.54 -18.63
C ARG A 144 4.33 -6.63 -18.79
N TRP A 145 4.11 -5.35 -18.57
CA TRP A 145 5.12 -4.31 -18.71
C TRP A 145 5.28 -3.52 -17.42
N TYR A 146 6.48 -3.01 -17.21
CA TYR A 146 6.79 -2.09 -16.14
C TYR A 146 7.38 -0.81 -16.72
N LEU A 147 6.67 0.29 -16.57
CA LEU A 147 7.12 1.61 -16.98
C LEU A 147 7.97 2.23 -15.86
N TYR A 148 9.29 2.08 -16.00
CA TYR A 148 10.27 2.61 -15.07
C TYR A 148 10.74 3.98 -15.53
N GLY A 149 10.72 4.96 -14.62
CA GLY A 149 11.31 6.26 -14.91
C GLY A 149 11.13 7.25 -13.77
N PRO A 150 12.06 8.21 -13.59
CA PRO A 150 11.97 9.24 -12.55
C PRO A 150 10.64 10.02 -12.55
N THR A 151 10.42 10.80 -11.51
CA THR A 151 9.30 11.77 -11.50
C THR A 151 9.48 12.79 -12.63
N GLY A 152 8.39 13.13 -13.32
CA GLY A 152 8.41 14.12 -14.41
C GLY A 152 8.75 13.60 -15.81
N THR A 153 8.94 12.29 -16.00
CA THR A 153 9.13 11.67 -17.33
C THR A 153 7.82 11.38 -18.09
N GLY A 154 6.67 11.71 -17.49
CA GLY A 154 5.37 11.58 -18.13
C GLY A 154 4.81 10.16 -18.20
N LYS A 155 5.10 9.30 -17.21
CA LYS A 155 4.51 7.94 -17.10
C LYS A 155 2.99 7.93 -17.24
N THR A 156 2.32 8.87 -16.57
CA THR A 156 0.87 9.03 -16.62
C THR A 156 0.35 9.21 -18.05
N GLU A 157 1.07 9.94 -18.91
CA GLU A 157 0.63 10.14 -20.30
C GLU A 157 0.68 8.85 -21.11
N VAL A 158 1.71 8.02 -20.91
CA VAL A 158 1.80 6.69 -21.54
C VAL A 158 0.63 5.80 -21.09
N PHE A 159 0.27 5.84 -19.81
CA PHE A 159 -0.88 5.08 -19.29
C PHE A 159 -2.20 5.55 -19.89
N LEU A 160 -2.40 6.86 -20.01
CA LEU A 160 -3.61 7.44 -20.60
C LEU A 160 -3.73 7.10 -22.08
N GLN A 161 -2.64 7.17 -22.85
CA GLN A 161 -2.63 6.79 -24.27
C GLN A 161 -2.85 5.28 -24.47
N ALA A 162 -2.25 4.43 -23.63
CA ALA A 162 -2.50 2.99 -23.66
C ALA A 162 -3.96 2.65 -23.34
N ALA A 163 -4.57 3.38 -22.39
CA ALA A 163 -5.99 3.25 -22.07
C ALA A 163 -6.88 3.68 -23.24
N GLU A 164 -6.59 4.82 -23.86
CA GLU A 164 -7.30 5.31 -25.04
C GLU A 164 -7.25 4.32 -26.22
N ALA A 165 -6.07 3.81 -26.54
CA ALA A 165 -5.90 2.78 -27.57
C ALA A 165 -6.70 1.51 -27.24
N THR A 166 -6.64 1.02 -26.00
CA THR A 166 -7.40 -0.17 -25.57
C THR A 166 -8.91 0.06 -25.66
N LEU A 167 -9.38 1.25 -25.27
CA LEU A 167 -10.79 1.65 -25.37
C LEU A 167 -11.25 1.76 -26.83
N SER A 168 -10.35 2.14 -27.76
CA SER A 168 -10.62 2.16 -29.21
C SER A 168 -10.76 0.75 -29.80
N GLU A 169 -10.13 -0.26 -29.19
CA GLU A 169 -10.33 -1.69 -29.51
C GLU A 169 -11.68 -2.23 -28.99
N GLY A 170 -12.49 -1.41 -28.32
CA GLY A 170 -13.75 -1.84 -27.69
C GLY A 170 -13.56 -2.71 -26.45
N ARG A 171 -12.37 -2.63 -25.81
CA ARG A 171 -12.01 -3.34 -24.58
C ARG A 171 -11.94 -2.37 -23.41
N GLY A 172 -12.37 -2.82 -22.24
CA GLY A 172 -12.41 -1.97 -21.05
C GLY A 172 -11.08 -1.85 -20.30
N VAL A 173 -10.97 -0.85 -19.43
CA VAL A 173 -9.73 -0.50 -18.72
C VAL A 173 -9.95 -0.38 -17.21
N ILE A 174 -9.01 -0.90 -16.42
CA ILE A 174 -8.90 -0.63 -14.98
C ILE A 174 -7.65 0.20 -14.74
N TYR A 175 -7.80 1.43 -14.25
CA TYR A 175 -6.68 2.27 -13.84
C TYR A 175 -6.67 2.40 -12.31
N LEU A 176 -5.65 1.83 -11.69
CA LEU A 176 -5.44 1.88 -10.26
C LEU A 176 -4.46 3.01 -9.91
N VAL A 177 -4.87 3.86 -8.98
CA VAL A 177 -4.03 4.89 -8.36
C VAL A 177 -3.86 4.61 -6.87
N PRO A 178 -2.77 5.08 -6.24
CA PRO A 178 -2.69 5.12 -4.78
C PRO A 178 -3.79 6.00 -4.21
N GLU A 179 -4.22 5.70 -2.99
CA GLU A 179 -5.25 6.39 -2.20
C GLU A 179 -5.61 7.82 -2.65
N ILE A 180 -6.89 8.06 -2.98
CA ILE A 180 -7.34 9.19 -3.80
C ILE A 180 -7.07 10.59 -3.22
N ALA A 181 -6.90 10.71 -1.89
CA ALA A 181 -6.49 11.98 -1.27
C ALA A 181 -5.18 12.52 -1.88
N LEU A 182 -4.33 11.64 -2.43
CA LEU A 182 -3.00 11.98 -2.95
C LEU A 182 -2.94 12.08 -4.49
N THR A 183 -4.05 11.85 -5.21
CA THR A 183 -4.07 11.74 -6.69
C THR A 183 -5.25 12.43 -7.38
N HIS A 184 -5.82 13.50 -6.78
CA HIS A 184 -6.85 14.33 -7.42
C HIS A 184 -6.49 14.72 -8.87
N GLN A 185 -5.21 15.01 -9.14
CA GLN A 185 -4.74 15.39 -10.49
C GLN A 185 -4.93 14.27 -11.53
N VAL A 186 -4.65 13.01 -11.17
CA VAL A 186 -4.79 11.88 -12.10
C VAL A 186 -6.27 11.61 -12.36
N VAL A 187 -7.09 11.64 -11.30
CA VAL A 187 -8.55 11.47 -11.43
C VAL A 187 -9.15 12.57 -12.30
N GLU A 188 -8.73 13.82 -12.12
CA GLU A 188 -9.16 14.95 -12.97
C GLU A 188 -8.69 14.80 -14.41
N ALA A 189 -7.43 14.40 -14.64
CA ALA A 189 -6.89 14.18 -15.98
C ALA A 189 -7.66 13.10 -16.74
N VAL A 190 -7.90 11.96 -16.09
CA VAL A 190 -8.73 10.88 -16.62
C VAL A 190 -10.15 11.38 -16.89
N ARG A 191 -10.76 12.09 -15.94
CA ARG A 191 -12.13 12.58 -16.08
C ARG A 191 -12.26 13.55 -17.26
N LYS A 192 -11.30 14.46 -17.43
CA LYS A 192 -11.25 15.39 -18.56
C LYS A 192 -11.06 14.65 -19.89
N ARG A 193 -10.27 13.57 -19.90
CA ARG A 193 -9.94 12.81 -21.12
C ARG A 193 -11.05 11.85 -21.56
N PHE A 194 -11.69 11.15 -20.63
CA PHE A 194 -12.65 10.08 -20.93
C PHE A 194 -14.11 10.45 -20.64
N GLY A 195 -14.38 11.57 -19.96
CA GLY A 195 -15.72 12.12 -19.75
C GLY A 195 -16.70 11.10 -19.14
N LYS A 196 -17.87 10.95 -19.77
CA LYS A 196 -18.96 10.05 -19.32
C LYS A 196 -18.63 8.56 -19.44
N ARG A 197 -17.55 8.17 -20.15
CA ARG A 197 -17.09 6.77 -20.22
C ARG A 197 -16.39 6.30 -18.95
N CYS A 198 -15.95 7.23 -18.11
CA CYS A 198 -15.22 6.94 -16.89
C CYS A 198 -16.15 6.73 -15.68
N ALA A 199 -15.86 5.67 -14.93
CA ALA A 199 -16.37 5.44 -13.59
C ALA A 199 -15.29 5.73 -12.55
N ILE A 200 -15.65 6.34 -11.42
CA ILE A 200 -14.70 6.68 -10.34
C ILE A 200 -15.05 5.91 -9.08
N ILE A 201 -14.10 5.14 -8.52
CA ILE A 201 -14.33 4.31 -7.32
C ILE A 201 -13.25 4.55 -6.26
N HIS A 202 -13.62 5.14 -5.12
CA HIS A 202 -12.70 5.35 -3.99
C HIS A 202 -13.35 5.35 -2.63
N SER A 203 -12.52 5.22 -1.57
CA SER A 203 -12.95 5.17 -0.17
C SER A 203 -13.92 6.28 0.21
N GLY A 204 -13.63 7.53 -0.19
CA GLY A 204 -14.46 8.72 0.08
C GLY A 204 -15.85 8.77 -0.58
N LEU A 205 -16.18 7.90 -1.53
CA LEU A 205 -17.55 7.83 -2.07
C LEU A 205 -18.50 7.12 -1.09
N THR A 206 -19.72 7.63 -0.98
CA THR A 206 -20.78 6.95 -0.23
C THR A 206 -21.10 5.58 -0.83
N PRO A 207 -21.55 4.60 -0.03
CA PRO A 207 -21.88 3.27 -0.53
C PRO A 207 -22.87 3.27 -1.72
N SER A 208 -23.87 4.17 -1.71
CA SER A 208 -24.82 4.32 -2.80
C SER A 208 -24.19 4.85 -4.10
N LYS A 209 -23.28 5.84 -4.01
CA LYS A 209 -22.56 6.34 -5.19
C LYS A 209 -21.63 5.28 -5.79
N LYS A 210 -20.92 4.52 -4.95
CA LYS A 210 -20.10 3.38 -5.40
C LYS A 210 -20.93 2.34 -6.13
N LEU A 211 -22.12 2.04 -5.62
CA LEU A 211 -23.04 1.09 -6.25
C LEU A 211 -23.53 1.58 -7.62
N ALA A 212 -23.83 2.87 -7.77
CA ALA A 212 -24.21 3.44 -9.06
C ALA A 212 -23.08 3.35 -10.11
N GLU A 213 -21.86 3.72 -9.73
CA GLU A 213 -20.67 3.61 -10.59
C GLU A 213 -20.36 2.14 -10.96
N TRP A 214 -20.54 1.22 -10.00
CA TRP A 214 -20.41 -0.21 -10.23
C TRP A 214 -21.42 -0.73 -11.26
N LYS A 215 -22.68 -0.29 -11.19
CA LYS A 215 -23.73 -0.65 -12.15
C LYS A 215 -23.45 -0.11 -13.55
N ARG A 216 -22.93 1.12 -13.68
CA ARG A 216 -22.49 1.68 -14.97
C ARG A 216 -21.44 0.81 -15.66
N LEU A 217 -20.54 0.22 -14.88
CA LEU A 217 -19.54 -0.71 -15.41
C LEU A 217 -20.15 -2.07 -15.81
N LEU A 218 -21.13 -2.57 -15.05
CA LEU A 218 -21.87 -3.80 -15.37
C LEU A 218 -22.69 -3.67 -16.66
N SER A 219 -23.45 -2.58 -16.78
CA SER A 219 -24.29 -2.27 -17.96
C SER A 219 -23.44 -1.97 -19.19
N GLY A 220 -22.24 -1.44 -18.99
CA GLY A 220 -21.36 -0.97 -20.06
C GLY A 220 -21.52 0.51 -20.39
N ASP A 221 -22.29 1.27 -19.62
CA ASP A 221 -22.37 2.73 -19.70
C ASP A 221 -21.03 3.41 -19.38
N ALA A 222 -20.17 2.71 -18.64
CA ALA A 222 -18.77 3.05 -18.45
C ALA A 222 -17.90 1.83 -18.81
N ASP A 223 -16.77 2.08 -19.45
CA ASP A 223 -15.81 1.06 -19.91
C ASP A 223 -14.40 1.27 -19.34
N ILE A 224 -14.15 2.38 -18.67
CA ILE A 224 -12.95 2.62 -17.87
C ILE A 224 -13.32 2.93 -16.42
N VAL A 225 -12.62 2.30 -15.48
CA VAL A 225 -12.69 2.63 -14.06
C VAL A 225 -11.37 3.22 -13.59
N VAL A 226 -11.44 4.30 -12.82
CA VAL A 226 -10.30 4.86 -12.11
C VAL A 226 -10.58 4.86 -10.62
N GLY A 227 -9.65 4.30 -9.85
CA GLY A 227 -9.90 4.15 -8.44
C GLY A 227 -8.71 3.70 -7.62
N ALA A 228 -8.93 3.68 -6.31
CA ALA A 228 -7.97 3.15 -5.36
C ALA A 228 -7.94 1.61 -5.38
N ARG A 229 -7.28 1.01 -4.39
CA ARG A 229 -7.13 -0.45 -4.21
C ARG A 229 -8.36 -1.29 -4.58
N SER A 230 -9.56 -0.95 -4.11
CA SER A 230 -10.77 -1.76 -4.31
C SER A 230 -11.32 -1.74 -5.74
N ALA A 231 -10.94 -0.76 -6.56
CA ALA A 231 -11.38 -0.69 -7.96
C ALA A 231 -10.83 -1.84 -8.80
N VAL A 232 -9.81 -2.56 -8.30
CA VAL A 232 -9.29 -3.79 -8.93
C VAL A 232 -10.36 -4.86 -9.07
N PHE A 233 -11.47 -4.80 -8.35
CA PHE A 233 -12.57 -5.77 -8.46
C PHE A 233 -13.73 -5.31 -9.35
N ALA A 234 -13.67 -4.09 -9.88
CA ALA A 234 -14.77 -3.51 -10.64
C ALA A 234 -15.08 -4.33 -11.90
N PRO A 235 -16.36 -4.48 -12.27
CA PRO A 235 -16.81 -5.45 -13.28
C PRO A 235 -16.71 -4.85 -14.69
N VAL A 236 -15.51 -4.47 -15.09
CA VAL A 236 -15.21 -3.93 -16.41
C VAL A 236 -15.42 -5.00 -17.48
N ARG A 237 -16.34 -4.76 -18.42
CA ARG A 237 -16.63 -5.65 -19.55
C ARG A 237 -15.46 -5.71 -20.52
N LYS A 238 -15.18 -6.90 -21.09
CA LYS A 238 -14.12 -7.14 -22.08
C LYS A 238 -12.79 -6.50 -21.66
N LEU A 239 -12.35 -6.75 -20.43
CA LEU A 239 -11.13 -6.15 -19.88
C LEU A 239 -9.94 -6.35 -20.83
N GLY A 240 -9.30 -5.24 -21.22
CA GLY A 240 -8.15 -5.23 -22.13
C GLY A 240 -6.87 -4.64 -21.56
N LEU A 241 -6.98 -3.83 -20.51
CA LEU A 241 -5.83 -3.23 -19.85
C LEU A 241 -6.09 -3.05 -18.35
N VAL A 242 -5.09 -3.39 -17.54
CA VAL A 242 -4.98 -3.00 -16.14
C VAL A 242 -3.73 -2.16 -15.96
N VAL A 243 -3.90 -0.92 -15.48
CA VAL A 243 -2.83 -0.01 -15.11
C VAL A 243 -2.70 0.03 -13.59
N LEU A 244 -1.47 -0.05 -13.07
CA LEU A 244 -1.15 0.13 -11.65
C LEU A 244 -0.09 1.23 -11.52
N ASP A 245 -0.55 2.46 -11.23
CA ASP A 245 0.31 3.63 -11.07
C ASP A 245 0.93 3.66 -9.66
N GLU A 246 2.15 4.19 -9.56
CA GLU A 246 2.97 4.22 -8.32
C GLU A 246 2.94 2.87 -7.58
N GLU A 247 3.28 1.80 -8.30
CA GLU A 247 3.06 0.40 -7.89
C GLU A 247 3.67 0.00 -6.54
N HIS A 248 4.75 0.65 -6.11
CA HIS A 248 5.44 0.40 -4.82
C HIS A 248 4.63 0.83 -3.59
N GLU A 249 3.52 1.55 -3.77
CA GLU A 249 2.73 2.10 -2.68
C GLU A 249 2.07 1.04 -1.80
N SER A 250 2.29 1.14 -0.48
CA SER A 250 1.74 0.19 0.49
C SER A 250 0.21 0.25 0.60
N SER A 251 -0.42 1.34 0.14
CA SER A 251 -1.89 1.49 0.13
C SER A 251 -2.60 0.42 -0.73
N TYR A 252 -1.88 -0.21 -1.66
CA TYR A 252 -2.38 -1.33 -2.45
C TYR A 252 -2.55 -2.63 -1.64
N LYS A 253 -2.01 -2.72 -0.42
CA LYS A 253 -2.27 -3.82 0.52
C LYS A 253 -3.44 -3.46 1.44
N ALA A 254 -4.40 -4.37 1.59
CA ALA A 254 -5.52 -4.21 2.51
C ALA A 254 -5.11 -4.38 3.97
N GLY A 255 -5.53 -3.42 4.81
CA GLY A 255 -5.24 -3.40 6.25
C GLY A 255 -6.19 -4.23 7.12
N ASN A 256 -7.30 -4.71 6.55
CA ASN A 256 -8.30 -5.57 7.21
C ASN A 256 -8.46 -6.87 6.42
N ALA A 257 -9.10 -7.89 7.01
CA ALA A 257 -9.45 -9.11 6.29
C ALA A 257 -10.49 -8.84 5.18
N PRO A 258 -10.34 -9.45 3.99
CA PRO A 258 -9.14 -10.10 3.48
C PRO A 258 -7.98 -9.12 3.29
N ARG A 259 -6.79 -9.48 3.79
CA ARG A 259 -5.55 -8.68 3.66
C ARG A 259 -4.95 -8.81 2.26
N TYR A 260 -5.74 -8.60 1.21
CA TYR A 260 -5.32 -8.78 -0.17
C TYR A 260 -4.36 -7.69 -0.67
N HIS A 261 -3.56 -8.01 -1.68
CA HIS A 261 -2.73 -7.03 -2.38
C HIS A 261 -3.30 -6.76 -3.78
N ALA A 262 -3.67 -5.51 -4.09
CA ALA A 262 -4.29 -5.16 -5.38
C ALA A 262 -3.42 -5.51 -6.58
N ARG A 263 -2.09 -5.32 -6.53
CA ARG A 263 -1.15 -5.86 -7.54
C ARG A 263 -1.37 -7.34 -7.86
N GLN A 264 -1.48 -8.21 -6.86
CA GLN A 264 -1.69 -9.65 -7.08
C GLN A 264 -3.07 -9.91 -7.71
N ALA A 265 -4.11 -9.22 -7.23
CA ALA A 265 -5.44 -9.29 -7.84
C ALA A 265 -5.44 -8.77 -9.29
N ALA A 266 -4.71 -7.69 -9.59
CA ALA A 266 -4.56 -7.12 -10.92
C ALA A 266 -3.83 -8.09 -11.87
N MET A 267 -2.73 -8.71 -11.41
CA MET A 267 -2.02 -9.74 -12.17
C MET A 267 -2.92 -10.94 -12.47
N ARG A 268 -3.72 -11.38 -11.49
CA ARG A 268 -4.67 -12.48 -11.66
C ARG A 268 -5.75 -12.12 -12.68
N ARG A 269 -6.38 -10.97 -12.53
CA ARG A 269 -7.43 -10.49 -13.45
C ARG A 269 -6.92 -10.29 -14.88
N ALA A 270 -5.72 -9.72 -15.04
CA ALA A 270 -5.14 -9.53 -16.36
C ALA A 270 -4.86 -10.88 -17.03
N ALA A 271 -4.38 -11.87 -16.28
CA ALA A 271 -4.18 -13.23 -16.79
C ALA A 271 -5.51 -13.89 -17.19
N ASP A 272 -6.51 -13.88 -16.31
CA ASP A 272 -7.82 -14.51 -16.55
C ASP A 272 -8.54 -13.88 -17.77
N ALA A 273 -8.42 -12.57 -17.95
CA ALA A 273 -9.05 -11.84 -19.05
C ALA A 273 -8.23 -11.78 -20.35
N GLY A 274 -7.00 -12.31 -20.38
CA GLY A 274 -6.09 -12.12 -21.51
C GLY A 274 -5.83 -10.64 -21.81
N ALA A 275 -5.68 -9.83 -20.76
CA ALA A 275 -5.50 -8.39 -20.82
C ALA A 275 -4.02 -7.98 -20.65
N ARG A 276 -3.70 -6.77 -21.08
CA ARG A 276 -2.42 -6.12 -20.83
C ARG A 276 -2.33 -5.72 -19.35
N LEU A 277 -1.18 -5.91 -18.72
CA LEU A 277 -0.87 -5.35 -17.40
C LEU A 277 0.28 -4.36 -17.56
N VAL A 278 0.07 -3.11 -17.15
CA VAL A 278 1.12 -2.10 -17.12
C VAL A 278 1.22 -1.54 -15.72
N MET A 279 2.38 -1.70 -15.10
CA MET A 279 2.68 -1.12 -13.80
C MET A 279 3.70 0.00 -13.99
N GLY A 280 3.81 0.94 -13.07
CA GLY A 280 4.94 1.85 -13.11
C GLY A 280 5.19 2.60 -11.81
N SER A 281 6.44 3.02 -11.68
CA SER A 281 6.93 3.81 -10.56
C SER A 281 8.31 4.38 -10.90
N ALA A 282 8.69 5.45 -10.21
CA ALA A 282 10.08 5.91 -10.13
C ALA A 282 10.93 5.04 -9.19
N THR A 283 10.30 4.35 -8.24
CA THR A 283 10.95 3.57 -7.18
C THR A 283 10.24 2.21 -7.06
N PRO A 284 10.47 1.28 -8.00
CA PRO A 284 9.76 -0.01 -8.03
C PRO A 284 9.85 -0.81 -6.74
N SER A 285 8.88 -1.68 -6.48
CA SER A 285 9.06 -2.63 -5.37
C SER A 285 10.20 -3.61 -5.68
N ALA A 286 10.85 -4.15 -4.65
CA ALA A 286 11.89 -5.17 -4.83
C ALA A 286 11.38 -6.41 -5.58
N GLU A 287 10.10 -6.78 -5.39
CA GLU A 287 9.44 -7.84 -6.15
C GLU A 287 9.33 -7.51 -7.64
N SER A 288 8.86 -6.30 -7.96
CA SER A 288 8.73 -5.86 -9.35
C SER A 288 10.09 -5.75 -10.03
N TRP A 289 11.11 -5.26 -9.32
CA TRP A 289 12.48 -5.21 -9.82
C TRP A 289 13.06 -6.60 -10.12
N HIS A 290 12.86 -7.55 -9.22
CA HIS A 290 13.26 -8.93 -9.44
C HIS A 290 12.53 -9.55 -10.65
N LEU A 291 11.22 -9.36 -10.76
CA LEU A 291 10.44 -9.84 -11.92
C LEU A 291 10.90 -9.20 -13.24
N MET A 292 11.32 -7.94 -13.24
CA MET A 292 11.92 -7.31 -14.42
C MET A 292 13.25 -7.97 -14.81
N LYS A 293 14.09 -8.30 -13.82
CA LYS A 293 15.38 -8.96 -14.03
C LYS A 293 15.23 -10.39 -14.56
N GLU A 294 14.25 -11.14 -14.06
CA GLU A 294 13.96 -12.51 -14.49
C GLU A 294 13.12 -12.60 -15.78
N GLY A 295 12.73 -11.47 -16.37
CA GLY A 295 11.91 -11.43 -17.60
C GLY A 295 10.42 -11.72 -17.40
N GLY A 296 9.95 -11.83 -16.15
CA GLY A 296 8.52 -11.94 -15.82
C GLY A 296 7.72 -10.64 -16.02
N LEU A 297 8.43 -9.51 -16.10
CA LEU A 297 7.92 -8.19 -16.49
C LEU A 297 8.88 -7.56 -17.49
N GLU A 298 8.37 -7.07 -18.63
CA GLU A 298 9.20 -6.34 -19.57
C GLU A 298 9.39 -4.89 -19.11
N ARG A 299 10.64 -4.50 -18.82
CA ARG A 299 10.98 -3.15 -18.37
C ARG A 299 11.02 -2.16 -19.54
N LEU A 300 10.25 -1.09 -19.44
CA LEU A 300 10.22 0.05 -20.37
C LEU A 300 10.75 1.28 -19.64
N THR A 301 11.91 1.80 -20.05
CA THR A 301 12.58 2.90 -19.35
C THR A 301 12.26 4.25 -19.99
N LEU A 302 11.83 5.21 -19.19
CA LEU A 302 11.74 6.63 -19.54
C LEU A 302 12.82 7.40 -18.77
N SER A 303 13.78 7.99 -19.50
CA SER A 303 14.94 8.66 -18.92
C SER A 303 14.82 10.18 -18.91
N GLN A 304 14.08 10.75 -19.86
CA GLN A 304 14.03 12.20 -20.07
C GLN A 304 12.87 12.88 -19.31
N ARG A 305 13.19 13.92 -18.54
CA ARG A 305 12.19 14.79 -17.89
C ARG A 305 11.61 15.77 -18.92
N LEU A 306 10.30 15.76 -19.09
CA LEU A 306 9.61 16.59 -20.09
C LEU A 306 9.71 18.10 -19.81
N ALA A 307 9.89 18.49 -18.53
CA ALA A 307 9.93 19.88 -18.10
C ALA A 307 11.33 20.54 -18.15
N GLY A 308 12.36 19.86 -18.66
CA GLY A 308 13.69 20.45 -18.91
C GLY A 308 14.56 20.73 -17.67
N GLY A 309 14.26 20.11 -16.52
CA GLY A 309 15.04 20.24 -15.28
C GLY A 309 16.01 19.07 -15.03
N ASP A 310 17.16 19.36 -14.42
CA ASP A 310 18.18 18.38 -14.03
C ASP A 310 17.80 17.61 -12.77
N MET A 311 18.43 16.45 -12.54
CA MET A 311 18.36 15.79 -11.24
C MET A 311 19.02 16.71 -10.19
N PRO A 312 18.36 16.97 -9.04
CA PRO A 312 18.92 17.85 -8.04
C PRO A 312 20.18 17.24 -7.43
N ARG A 313 21.10 18.10 -7.00
CA ARG A 313 22.26 17.67 -6.23
C ARG A 313 21.81 17.27 -4.83
N LEU A 314 22.15 16.06 -4.42
CA LEU A 314 21.88 15.55 -3.09
C LEU A 314 23.16 15.55 -2.25
N ASP A 315 23.15 16.33 -1.17
CA ASP A 315 24.25 16.40 -0.21
C ASP A 315 23.87 15.62 1.05
N ILE A 316 24.76 14.72 1.48
CA ILE A 316 24.60 13.95 2.72
C ILE A 316 25.27 14.75 3.84
N VAL A 317 24.54 14.99 4.93
CA VAL A 317 25.04 15.65 6.13
C VAL A 317 25.09 14.66 7.28
N ASP A 318 26.26 14.59 7.90
CA ASP A 318 26.51 13.77 9.08
C ASP A 318 26.02 14.50 10.34
N MET A 319 25.08 13.89 11.05
CA MET A 319 24.48 14.47 12.26
C MET A 319 25.31 14.20 13.52
N ARG A 320 26.42 13.46 13.42
CA ARG A 320 27.32 13.24 14.55
C ARG A 320 27.99 14.56 14.96
N GLY A 321 27.76 14.98 16.19
CA GLY A 321 28.28 16.24 16.74
C GLY A 321 27.38 17.47 16.55
N GLU A 322 26.25 17.34 15.83
CA GLU A 322 25.24 18.40 15.73
C GLU A 322 24.43 18.51 17.02
N SER A 323 24.04 19.73 17.40
CA SER A 323 23.40 20.02 18.69
C SER A 323 21.87 19.99 18.67
N GLY A 324 21.26 19.89 17.49
CA GLY A 324 19.80 19.92 17.31
C GLY A 324 19.30 19.01 16.19
N ALA A 325 18.00 19.09 15.88
CA ALA A 325 17.39 18.29 14.83
C ALA A 325 17.77 18.75 13.41
N LEU A 326 18.14 20.02 13.26
CA LEU A 326 18.60 20.61 12.00
C LEU A 326 20.09 20.91 12.12
N SER A 327 20.88 20.37 11.21
CA SER A 327 22.31 20.66 11.07
C SER A 327 22.57 22.11 10.70
N ALA A 328 23.74 22.61 11.08
CA ALA A 328 24.18 23.95 10.68
C ALA A 328 24.09 24.17 9.17
N ARG A 329 24.43 23.14 8.38
CA ARG A 329 24.35 23.18 6.92
C ARG A 329 22.93 23.32 6.38
N LEU A 330 21.97 22.57 6.93
CA LEU A 330 20.57 22.68 6.52
C LEU A 330 20.01 24.06 6.87
N ILE A 331 20.35 24.60 8.05
CA ILE A 331 19.93 25.93 8.49
C ILE A 331 20.44 27.02 7.54
N GLU A 332 21.72 26.98 7.19
CA GLU A 332 22.35 27.90 6.24
C GLU A 332 21.63 27.89 4.89
N GLU A 333 21.35 26.71 4.36
CA GLU A 333 20.76 26.55 3.03
C GLU A 333 19.28 26.97 2.99
N VAL A 334 18.51 26.74 4.06
CA VAL A 334 17.14 27.26 4.19
C VAL A 334 17.13 28.78 4.15
N ARG A 335 18.03 29.43 4.92
CA ARG A 335 18.15 30.90 4.92
C ARG A 335 18.58 31.45 3.56
N ARG A 336 19.53 30.79 2.88
CA ARG A 336 19.95 31.19 1.53
C ARG A 336 18.80 31.12 0.55
N VAL A 337 18.04 30.02 0.54
CA VAL A 337 16.91 29.83 -0.37
C VAL A 337 15.83 30.88 -0.13
N HIS A 338 15.53 31.20 1.12
CA HIS A 338 14.60 32.27 1.46
C HIS A 338 15.09 33.65 0.98
N ALA A 339 16.36 33.98 1.19
CA ALA A 339 16.96 35.23 0.72
C ALA A 339 16.92 35.37 -0.82
N GLU A 340 16.99 34.25 -1.54
CA GLU A 340 16.84 34.19 -3.00
C GLU A 340 15.36 34.17 -3.46
N GLY A 341 14.39 34.30 -2.55
CA GLY A 341 12.96 34.26 -2.85
C GLY A 341 12.41 32.87 -3.20
N GLY A 342 13.16 31.81 -2.89
CA GLY A 342 12.74 30.42 -3.05
C GLY A 342 12.03 29.87 -1.81
N GLN A 343 11.42 28.70 -1.97
CA GLN A 343 10.73 27.98 -0.91
C GLN A 343 11.46 26.69 -0.55
N SER A 344 11.30 26.26 0.69
CA SER A 344 11.94 25.05 1.24
C SER A 344 10.91 24.08 1.80
N ILE A 345 11.24 22.79 1.75
CA ILE A 345 10.44 21.72 2.37
C ILE A 345 11.33 20.95 3.35
N LEU A 346 10.88 20.74 4.58
CA LEU A 346 11.51 19.80 5.51
C LEU A 346 10.64 18.56 5.65
N PHE A 347 11.20 17.43 5.21
CA PHE A 347 10.54 16.15 5.21
C PHE A 347 10.77 15.39 6.53
N LEU A 348 9.67 14.92 7.11
CA LEU A 348 9.61 14.20 8.38
C LEU A 348 9.07 12.76 8.17
N ASN A 349 9.79 11.75 8.66
CA ASN A 349 9.54 10.36 8.27
C ASN A 349 8.27 9.72 8.88
N ARG A 350 7.77 10.21 10.02
CA ARG A 350 6.51 9.75 10.63
C ARG A 350 6.15 10.55 11.88
N ARG A 351 4.93 10.34 12.36
CA ARG A 351 4.52 10.56 13.76
C ARG A 351 4.99 9.46 14.70
N GLY A 352 5.33 9.86 15.92
CA GLY A 352 5.63 9.00 17.05
C GLY A 352 7.11 9.00 17.43
N PHE A 353 7.38 8.94 18.74
CA PHE A 353 8.71 8.87 19.34
C PHE A 353 9.42 7.56 18.95
N SER A 354 10.09 7.51 17.79
CA SER A 354 10.97 6.39 17.47
C SER A 354 12.39 6.72 17.94
N TYR A 355 12.59 6.66 19.24
CA TYR A 355 13.93 6.60 19.79
C TYR A 355 14.55 5.26 19.39
N PHE A 356 15.61 5.29 18.59
CA PHE A 356 16.45 4.11 18.34
C PHE A 356 17.76 4.27 19.11
N TRP A 357 18.38 3.14 19.44
CA TRP A 357 19.69 3.17 20.07
C TRP A 357 20.74 3.44 18.98
N ALA A 358 21.56 4.46 19.17
CA ALA A 358 22.68 4.77 18.29
C ALA A 358 23.90 5.26 19.07
N CYS A 359 25.08 4.93 18.55
CA CYS A 359 26.33 5.55 18.98
C CYS A 359 26.51 6.90 18.28
N ARG A 360 26.62 7.98 19.04
CA ARG A 360 26.82 9.34 18.51
C ARG A 360 28.24 9.56 17.98
N SER A 361 29.21 8.73 18.38
CA SER A 361 30.58 8.79 17.87
C SER A 361 30.75 8.07 16.52
N CYS A 362 30.27 6.83 16.38
CA CYS A 362 30.49 6.03 15.17
C CYS A 362 29.24 5.73 14.33
N GLY A 363 28.04 6.05 14.81
CA GLY A 363 26.77 5.79 14.12
C GLY A 363 26.27 4.35 14.19
N ALA A 364 26.93 3.47 14.97
CA ALA A 364 26.51 2.08 15.12
C ALA A 364 25.14 1.95 15.80
N GLU A 365 24.39 0.92 15.40
CA GLU A 365 23.04 0.61 15.87
C GLU A 365 22.99 -0.76 16.56
N ALA A 366 21.89 -1.03 17.26
CA ALA A 366 21.66 -2.33 17.89
C ALA A 366 20.89 -3.25 16.94
N THR A 367 21.56 -4.26 16.37
CA THR A 367 20.95 -5.26 15.46
C THR A 367 20.86 -6.65 16.10
N CYS A 368 19.92 -7.44 15.60
CA CYS A 368 19.79 -8.84 15.97
C CYS A 368 20.85 -9.69 15.26
N LYS A 369 21.65 -10.46 16.02
CA LYS A 369 22.65 -11.39 15.47
C LYS A 369 22.09 -12.58 14.68
N HIS A 370 20.77 -12.83 14.77
CA HIS A 370 20.10 -13.93 14.06
C HIS A 370 19.33 -13.48 12.82
N CYS A 371 18.90 -12.22 12.78
CA CYS A 371 17.96 -11.72 11.76
C CYS A 371 18.46 -10.49 11.01
N SER A 372 19.56 -9.87 11.46
CA SER A 372 20.12 -8.62 10.88
C SER A 372 19.11 -7.46 10.80
N VAL A 373 18.11 -7.46 11.68
CA VAL A 373 17.12 -6.37 11.84
C VAL A 373 17.41 -5.55 13.10
N GLY A 374 17.00 -4.29 13.11
CA GLY A 374 17.11 -3.42 14.28
C GLY A 374 16.36 -3.97 15.49
N LEU A 375 16.97 -3.88 16.68
CA LEU A 375 16.37 -4.26 17.95
C LEU A 375 15.49 -3.12 18.48
N THR A 376 14.33 -3.46 19.04
CA THR A 376 13.43 -2.50 19.69
C THR A 376 13.68 -2.49 21.19
N TYR A 377 13.81 -1.30 21.79
CA TYR A 377 13.98 -1.18 23.23
C TYR A 377 12.63 -1.09 23.96
N HIS A 378 12.44 -1.99 24.91
CA HIS A 378 11.26 -2.04 25.77
C HIS A 378 11.60 -1.41 27.12
N LYS A 379 11.23 -0.14 27.32
CA LYS A 379 11.53 0.65 28.53
C LYS A 379 11.10 -0.06 29.82
N GLU A 380 9.90 -0.65 29.83
CA GLU A 380 9.34 -1.36 30.99
C GLU A 380 10.18 -2.57 31.41
N ARG A 381 10.84 -3.23 30.44
CA ARG A 381 11.65 -4.43 30.68
C ARG A 381 13.14 -4.12 30.80
N GLY A 382 13.58 -2.91 30.45
CA GLY A 382 14.98 -2.55 30.37
C GLY A 382 15.78 -3.39 29.36
N ARG A 383 15.14 -3.91 28.31
CA ARG A 383 15.76 -4.85 27.34
C ARG A 383 15.52 -4.46 25.90
N MET A 384 16.48 -4.78 25.05
CA MET A 384 16.36 -4.76 23.59
C MET A 384 15.82 -6.12 23.12
N VAL A 385 14.87 -6.11 22.18
CA VAL A 385 14.15 -7.31 21.72
C VAL A 385 14.06 -7.33 20.20
N CYS A 386 14.33 -8.50 19.62
CA CYS A 386 14.05 -8.83 18.23
C CYS A 386 12.65 -9.43 18.13
N HIS A 387 11.80 -8.83 17.31
CA HIS A 387 10.40 -9.25 17.15
C HIS A 387 10.18 -10.36 16.10
N TYR A 388 11.27 -10.85 15.49
CA TYR A 388 11.24 -11.96 14.52
C TYR A 388 11.52 -13.28 15.21
N CYS A 389 12.66 -13.37 15.90
CA CYS A 389 13.12 -14.60 16.55
C CYS A 389 13.01 -14.58 18.08
N GLY A 390 12.59 -13.46 18.68
CA GLY A 390 12.49 -13.32 20.14
C GLY A 390 13.83 -13.08 20.86
N TYR A 391 14.95 -12.96 20.14
CA TYR A 391 16.25 -12.64 20.75
C TYR A 391 16.19 -11.38 21.61
N SER A 392 16.79 -11.41 22.81
CA SER A 392 16.78 -10.26 23.71
C SER A 392 18.12 -10.06 24.44
N SER A 393 18.56 -8.81 24.52
CA SER A 393 19.79 -8.40 25.20
C SER A 393 19.57 -7.15 26.07
N ALA A 394 20.47 -6.89 27.02
CA ALA A 394 20.52 -5.59 27.69
C ALA A 394 21.02 -4.50 26.71
N PRO A 395 20.64 -3.22 26.88
CA PRO A 395 21.26 -2.11 26.17
C PRO A 395 22.76 -2.07 26.51
N PRO A 396 23.64 -1.93 25.51
CA PRO A 396 25.07 -1.90 25.78
C PRO A 396 25.46 -0.56 26.44
N LEU A 397 26.33 -0.61 27.46
CA LEU A 397 26.83 0.57 28.16
C LEU A 397 27.87 1.35 27.34
N SER A 398 28.53 0.67 26.40
CA SER A 398 29.46 1.24 25.44
C SER A 398 29.18 0.70 24.05
N CYS A 399 29.57 1.45 23.03
CA CYS A 399 29.33 1.04 21.65
C CYS A 399 30.07 -0.27 21.34
N PRO A 400 29.39 -1.33 20.89
CA PRO A 400 30.04 -2.60 20.58
C PRO A 400 30.98 -2.51 19.37
N SER A 401 30.85 -1.47 18.55
CA SER A 401 31.68 -1.27 17.36
C SER A 401 32.92 -0.40 17.59
N CYS A 402 32.85 0.60 18.48
CA CYS A 402 33.96 1.55 18.69
C CYS A 402 34.36 1.77 20.15
N GLY A 403 33.67 1.17 21.12
CA GLY A 403 33.94 1.31 22.55
C GLY A 403 33.50 2.64 23.17
N SER A 404 32.97 3.60 22.40
CA SER A 404 32.51 4.90 22.91
C SER A 404 31.39 4.76 23.92
N MET A 405 31.40 5.58 24.98
CA MET A 405 30.28 5.73 25.93
C MET A 405 29.23 6.74 25.46
N ASP A 406 29.51 7.49 24.40
CA ASP A 406 28.57 8.43 23.80
C ASP A 406 27.55 7.67 22.94
N THR A 407 26.69 6.97 23.65
CA THR A 407 25.61 6.13 23.13
C THR A 407 24.31 6.52 23.80
N GLY A 408 23.20 6.37 23.08
CA GLY A 408 21.91 6.67 23.67
C GLY A 408 20.79 6.61 22.66
N TRP A 409 19.69 7.23 23.05
CA TRP A 409 18.49 7.34 22.24
C TRP A 409 18.66 8.48 21.23
N ALA A 410 18.57 8.14 19.96
CA ALA A 410 18.57 9.07 18.83
C ALA A 410 17.19 9.08 18.17
N GLY A 411 16.80 10.26 17.66
CA GLY A 411 15.49 10.51 17.07
C GLY A 411 14.86 11.80 17.60
N PHE A 412 14.06 12.46 16.77
CA PHE A 412 13.35 13.70 17.10
C PHE A 412 11.86 13.53 16.81
N GLY A 413 11.02 14.12 17.65
CA GLY A 413 9.58 14.20 17.39
C GLY A 413 9.27 15.22 16.30
N THR A 414 8.17 15.05 15.57
CA THR A 414 7.72 16.05 14.58
C THR A 414 7.45 17.41 15.21
N GLU A 415 6.95 17.42 16.44
CA GLU A 415 6.71 18.63 17.24
C GLU A 415 8.03 19.33 17.60
N GLN A 416 9.05 18.57 18.02
CA GLN A 416 10.37 19.12 18.31
C GLN A 416 11.00 19.79 17.08
N VAL A 417 10.84 19.20 15.89
CA VAL A 417 11.35 19.81 14.66
C VAL A 417 10.58 21.09 14.29
N GLU A 418 9.29 21.14 14.57
CA GLU A 418 8.46 22.33 14.38
C GLU A 418 8.88 23.46 15.32
N ASP A 419 9.04 23.16 16.60
CA ASP A 419 9.53 24.12 17.61
C ASP A 419 10.93 24.64 17.25
N ASP A 420 11.84 23.75 16.84
CA ASP A 420 13.17 24.13 16.39
C ASP A 420 13.11 25.01 15.14
N ALA A 421 12.24 24.68 14.16
CA ALA A 421 12.07 25.48 12.95
C ALA A 421 11.53 26.89 13.26
N LEU A 422 10.51 27.01 14.11
CA LEU A 422 9.94 28.30 14.53
C LEU A 422 10.97 29.15 15.27
N ARG A 423 11.82 28.53 16.10
CA ARG A 423 12.89 29.22 16.84
C ARG A 423 14.06 29.63 15.94
N LEU A 424 14.46 28.78 14.99
CA LEU A 424 15.64 29.00 14.13
C LEU A 424 15.35 29.96 12.96
N PHE A 425 14.08 30.07 12.56
CA PHE A 425 13.64 30.87 11.42
C PHE A 425 12.43 31.76 11.77
N PRO A 426 12.56 32.70 12.73
CA PRO A 426 11.45 33.59 13.12
C PRO A 426 10.94 34.49 11.98
N GLU A 427 11.74 34.67 10.92
CA GLU A 427 11.41 35.44 9.73
C GLU A 427 10.55 34.69 8.70
N LEU A 428 10.49 33.35 8.77
CA LEU A 428 9.81 32.53 7.77
C LEU A 428 8.33 32.32 8.11
N ARG A 429 7.49 32.27 7.07
CA ARG A 429 6.10 31.81 7.20
C ARG A 429 6.09 30.29 7.08
N ILE A 430 5.99 29.63 8.22
CA ILE A 430 6.08 28.17 8.35
C ILE A 430 4.68 27.56 8.47
N ALA A 431 4.43 26.46 7.78
CA ALA A 431 3.24 25.64 7.99
C ALA A 431 3.59 24.17 8.10
N ARG A 432 2.75 23.40 8.79
CA ARG A 432 2.87 21.95 8.94
C ARG A 432 1.75 21.21 8.20
N LEU A 433 2.14 20.25 7.36
CA LEU A 433 1.23 19.38 6.62
C LEU A 433 1.41 17.92 7.04
N ASP A 434 0.45 17.43 7.82
CA ASP A 434 0.37 16.04 8.25
C ASP A 434 -1.10 15.54 8.30
N ALA A 435 -1.28 14.29 8.73
CA ALA A 435 -2.58 13.64 8.75
C ALA A 435 -3.61 14.20 9.76
N ASP A 436 -3.20 15.05 10.72
CA ASP A 436 -4.06 15.63 11.78
C ASP A 436 -4.46 17.03 11.36
N THR A 437 -3.56 17.77 10.70
CA THR A 437 -3.96 18.96 9.93
C THR A 437 -5.03 18.59 8.89
N ALA A 438 -4.98 17.36 8.35
CA ALA A 438 -6.00 16.82 7.44
C ALA A 438 -7.35 16.46 8.09
N ALA A 439 -7.44 16.39 9.43
CA ALA A 439 -8.70 16.11 10.10
C ALA A 439 -9.72 17.26 9.95
N ARG A 440 -9.24 18.49 9.67
CA ARG A 440 -10.10 19.64 9.36
C ARG A 440 -10.38 19.72 7.86
N LYS A 441 -11.66 19.65 7.49
CA LYS A 441 -12.12 19.72 6.10
C LYS A 441 -11.63 21.02 5.45
N GLY A 442 -10.88 20.93 4.36
CA GLY A 442 -10.35 22.06 3.58
C GLY A 442 -8.98 22.62 4.00
N ALA A 443 -8.47 22.29 5.20
CA ALA A 443 -7.23 22.87 5.70
C ALA A 443 -5.99 22.45 4.89
N VAL A 444 -5.96 21.20 4.42
CA VAL A 444 -4.89 20.68 3.56
C VAL A 444 -4.84 21.40 2.22
N GLU A 445 -6.01 21.61 1.61
CA GLU A 445 -6.14 22.28 0.32
C GLU A 445 -5.70 23.75 0.42
N GLU A 446 -6.04 24.40 1.54
CA GLU A 446 -5.61 25.76 1.86
C GLU A 446 -4.10 25.87 2.03
N VAL A 447 -3.47 25.02 2.86
CA VAL A 447 -2.00 25.04 3.05
C VAL A 447 -1.25 24.76 1.74
N ILE A 448 -1.73 23.79 0.95
CA ILE A 448 -1.15 23.48 -0.36
C ILE A 448 -1.28 24.68 -1.31
N LYS A 449 -2.44 25.34 -1.33
CA LYS A 449 -2.68 26.54 -2.13
C LYS A 449 -1.77 27.68 -1.68
N ASP A 450 -1.72 27.96 -0.39
CA ASP A 450 -0.91 29.05 0.16
C ASP A 450 0.58 28.83 -0.05
N PHE A 451 1.06 27.59 0.04
CA PHE A 451 2.43 27.26 -0.34
C PHE A 451 2.64 27.42 -1.85
N ARG A 452 1.71 26.98 -2.71
CA ARG A 452 1.82 27.21 -4.16
C ARG A 452 1.82 28.70 -4.53
N ASP A 453 1.00 29.49 -3.86
CA ASP A 453 0.82 30.93 -4.07
C ASP A 453 1.94 31.77 -3.38
N ARG A 454 2.98 31.12 -2.85
CA ARG A 454 4.14 31.74 -2.16
C ARG A 454 3.77 32.59 -0.93
N LYS A 455 2.66 32.27 -0.28
CA LYS A 455 2.29 32.83 1.03
C LYS A 455 3.00 32.17 2.20
N LEU A 456 3.63 31.02 1.95
CA LEU A 456 4.42 30.25 2.91
C LEU A 456 5.82 30.04 2.34
N ASP A 457 6.84 30.09 3.20
CA ASP A 457 8.25 29.99 2.79
C ASP A 457 8.82 28.61 3.09
N LEU A 458 8.36 27.99 4.19
CA LEU A 458 8.82 26.70 4.67
C LEU A 458 7.65 25.77 4.97
N LEU A 459 7.66 24.59 4.36
CA LEU A 459 6.67 23.55 4.61
C LEU A 459 7.30 22.39 5.37
N LEU A 460 6.83 22.14 6.59
CA LEU A 460 7.16 20.94 7.35
C LEU A 460 6.14 19.87 7.00
N GLY A 461 6.55 18.66 6.63
CA GLY A 461 5.56 17.63 6.42
C GLY A 461 6.08 16.23 6.23
N THR A 462 5.14 15.30 6.34
CA THR A 462 5.42 13.88 6.22
C THR A 462 5.19 13.40 4.78
N GLN A 463 4.80 12.14 4.60
CA GLN A 463 4.59 11.49 3.31
C GLN A 463 3.67 12.25 2.34
N MET A 464 2.78 13.11 2.85
CA MET A 464 1.88 13.92 2.02
C MET A 464 2.62 14.95 1.15
N VAL A 465 3.73 15.52 1.64
CA VAL A 465 4.49 16.53 0.89
C VAL A 465 5.32 15.88 -0.23
N ALA A 466 5.66 14.60 -0.08
CA ALA A 466 6.47 13.87 -1.04
C ALA A 466 5.69 13.36 -2.28
N LYS A 467 4.35 13.32 -2.22
CA LYS A 467 3.49 12.64 -3.22
C LYS A 467 2.54 13.60 -3.91
N GLY A 468 2.37 13.46 -5.23
CA GLY A 468 1.28 14.09 -6.01
C GLY A 468 1.27 15.63 -6.10
N LEU A 469 2.09 16.34 -5.30
CA LEU A 469 2.08 17.80 -5.25
C LEU A 469 3.13 18.43 -6.16
N ASN A 470 2.78 19.60 -6.69
CA ASN A 470 3.57 20.38 -7.62
C ASN A 470 3.76 21.79 -7.05
N PHE A 471 5.02 22.16 -6.75
CA PHE A 471 5.41 23.44 -6.19
C PHE A 471 6.57 24.04 -6.99
N PRO A 472 6.30 24.95 -7.94
CA PRO A 472 7.34 25.51 -8.80
C PRO A 472 8.44 26.27 -8.06
N GLY A 473 8.11 26.91 -6.92
CA GLY A 473 9.05 27.72 -6.13
C GLY A 473 10.01 26.94 -5.23
N VAL A 474 9.93 25.60 -5.20
CA VAL A 474 10.73 24.78 -4.28
C VAL A 474 12.14 24.57 -4.81
N ARG A 475 13.13 25.10 -4.09
CA ARG A 475 14.55 25.05 -4.46
C ARG A 475 15.39 24.21 -3.49
N LEU A 476 14.87 23.93 -2.28
CA LEU A 476 15.51 23.06 -1.30
C LEU A 476 14.52 22.08 -0.68
N VAL A 477 14.98 20.84 -0.52
CA VAL A 477 14.29 19.84 0.27
C VAL A 477 15.25 19.21 1.29
N GLY A 478 14.93 19.32 2.57
CA GLY A 478 15.70 18.74 3.67
C GLY A 478 15.03 17.47 4.21
N VAL A 479 15.68 16.33 4.13
CA VAL A 479 15.29 15.11 4.87
C VAL A 479 15.88 15.22 6.27
N VAL A 480 15.04 15.46 7.27
CA VAL A 480 15.49 15.81 8.63
C VAL A 480 16.19 14.65 9.32
N LEU A 481 15.71 13.42 9.13
CA LEU A 481 16.37 12.24 9.67
C LEU A 481 16.07 11.00 8.80
N ALA A 482 17.08 10.54 8.06
CA ALA A 482 16.96 9.33 7.23
C ALA A 482 16.96 8.04 8.08
N ASP A 483 17.63 8.04 9.23
CA ASP A 483 17.84 6.86 10.08
C ASP A 483 16.55 6.27 10.64
N THR A 484 15.50 7.09 10.82
CA THR A 484 14.22 6.63 11.37
C THR A 484 13.63 5.46 10.58
N THR A 485 13.66 5.51 9.25
CA THR A 485 13.11 4.44 8.41
C THR A 485 14.04 3.23 8.37
N LEU A 486 15.35 3.45 8.38
CA LEU A 486 16.36 2.38 8.37
C LEU A 486 16.32 1.54 9.65
N ASN A 487 15.98 2.14 10.79
CA ASN A 487 15.89 1.46 12.09
C ASN A 487 14.54 0.79 12.37
N LEU A 488 13.60 0.82 11.43
CA LEU A 488 12.35 0.07 11.59
C LEU A 488 12.67 -1.44 11.65
N PRO A 489 12.10 -2.21 12.59
CA PRO A 489 12.27 -3.66 12.66
C PRO A 489 11.46 -4.36 11.55
N ASP A 490 11.74 -4.03 10.31
CA ASP A 490 11.02 -4.42 9.10
C ASP A 490 12.04 -4.69 7.99
N PHE A 491 11.99 -5.86 7.36
CA PHE A 491 12.92 -6.23 6.28
C PHE A 491 12.83 -5.30 5.06
N ARG A 492 11.76 -4.50 4.93
CA ARG A 492 11.61 -3.48 3.88
C ARG A 492 12.10 -2.08 4.28
N ALA A 493 12.77 -1.95 5.43
CA ALA A 493 13.27 -0.66 5.91
C ALA A 493 14.17 0.05 4.89
N ALA A 494 15.14 -0.66 4.31
CA ALA A 494 16.05 -0.14 3.30
C ALA A 494 15.32 0.30 2.01
N GLU A 495 14.44 -0.56 1.46
CA GLU A 495 13.56 -0.25 0.33
C GLU A 495 12.73 1.03 0.55
N ARG A 496 12.10 1.16 1.72
CA ARG A 496 11.30 2.35 2.04
C ARG A 496 12.15 3.60 2.21
N ALA A 497 13.33 3.50 2.82
CA ALA A 497 14.25 4.62 2.96
C ALA A 497 14.75 5.11 1.59
N PHE A 498 15.16 4.18 0.72
CA PHE A 498 15.57 4.50 -0.65
C PHE A 498 14.46 5.18 -1.45
N ALA A 499 13.26 4.59 -1.44
CA ALA A 499 12.12 5.12 -2.17
C ALA A 499 11.76 6.54 -1.72
N LEU A 500 11.76 6.76 -0.41
CA LEU A 500 11.43 8.03 0.20
C LEU A 500 12.46 9.12 -0.13
N ILE A 501 13.77 8.84 0.03
CA ILE A 501 14.82 9.79 -0.32
C ILE A 501 14.75 10.15 -1.81
N THR A 502 14.57 9.15 -2.67
CA THR A 502 14.48 9.34 -4.13
C THR A 502 13.25 10.15 -4.54
N GLN A 503 12.08 9.88 -3.94
CA GLN A 503 10.84 10.62 -4.23
C GLN A 503 10.91 12.06 -3.77
N VAL A 504 11.41 12.29 -2.56
CA VAL A 504 11.61 13.61 -1.98
C VAL A 504 12.62 14.40 -2.82
N ALA A 505 13.70 13.75 -3.25
CA ALA A 505 14.67 14.35 -4.16
C ALA A 505 14.02 14.74 -5.50
N GLY A 506 13.15 13.88 -6.06
CA GLY A 506 12.41 14.15 -7.29
C GLY A 506 11.46 15.36 -7.25
N ARG A 507 11.28 16.02 -6.10
CA ARG A 507 10.50 17.27 -5.96
C ARG A 507 11.35 18.53 -6.13
N ALA A 508 12.61 18.49 -5.71
CA ALA A 508 13.52 19.61 -5.89
C ALA A 508 13.95 19.73 -7.36
N GLY A 509 13.95 20.94 -7.92
CA GLY A 509 14.47 21.20 -9.27
C GLY A 509 13.63 20.63 -10.42
N ARG A 510 12.33 20.37 -10.20
CA ARG A 510 11.42 19.85 -11.23
C ARG A 510 11.13 20.85 -12.35
N PHE A 511 11.17 22.15 -12.06
CA PHE A 511 10.84 23.25 -12.99
C PHE A 511 11.98 24.24 -13.19
N GLU A 512 12.84 24.39 -12.18
CA GLU A 512 13.99 25.30 -12.22
C GLU A 512 15.30 24.52 -12.03
N LYS A 513 16.36 25.00 -12.68
CA LYS A 513 17.69 24.41 -12.52
C LYS A 513 18.27 24.70 -11.13
N GLY A 514 19.05 23.77 -10.60
CA GLY A 514 19.81 23.97 -9.36
C GLY A 514 19.06 23.65 -8.06
N GLY A 515 17.98 22.86 -8.11
CA GLY A 515 17.36 22.31 -6.91
C GLY A 515 18.37 21.52 -6.06
N ARG A 516 18.29 21.65 -4.74
CA ARG A 516 19.15 20.96 -3.78
C ARG A 516 18.35 20.08 -2.84
N VAL A 517 18.96 18.98 -2.44
CA VAL A 517 18.42 18.04 -1.46
C VAL A 517 19.48 17.82 -0.38
N ILE A 518 19.11 17.98 0.87
CA ILE A 518 20.01 17.72 2.01
C ILE A 518 19.45 16.55 2.79
N VAL A 519 20.25 15.49 2.93
CA VAL A 519 19.87 14.30 3.69
C VAL A 519 20.70 14.23 4.96
N GLN A 520 20.04 14.44 6.10
CA GLN A 520 20.66 14.35 7.40
C GLN A 520 20.61 12.92 7.93
N THR A 521 21.75 12.41 8.38
CA THR A 521 21.85 11.05 8.92
C THR A 521 23.00 10.89 9.91
N TYR A 522 22.86 9.98 10.87
CA TYR A 522 23.97 9.51 11.71
C TYR A 522 24.85 8.46 11.01
N ARG A 523 24.42 7.98 9.83
CA ARG A 523 25.08 6.91 9.06
C ARG A 523 25.38 7.37 7.62
N PRO A 524 26.22 8.40 7.40
CA PRO A 524 26.50 8.91 6.06
C PRO A 524 27.13 7.86 5.12
N GLN A 525 27.74 6.80 5.68
CA GLN A 525 28.34 5.70 4.93
C GLN A 525 27.38 4.56 4.57
N ALA A 526 26.12 4.59 5.02
CA ALA A 526 25.16 3.54 4.71
C ALA A 526 24.92 3.43 3.20
N SER A 527 25.04 2.21 2.63
CA SER A 527 24.91 1.98 1.18
C SER A 527 23.61 2.56 0.63
N VAL A 528 22.48 2.32 1.32
CA VAL A 528 21.15 2.84 0.93
C VAL A 528 21.14 4.36 0.73
N ILE A 529 21.79 5.11 1.63
CA ILE A 529 21.85 6.57 1.57
C ILE A 529 22.79 7.02 0.45
N ARG A 530 23.95 6.39 0.31
CA ARG A 530 24.92 6.71 -0.76
C ARG A 530 24.36 6.40 -2.15
N ARG A 531 23.69 5.26 -2.33
CA ARG A 531 23.01 4.87 -3.58
C ARG A 531 21.89 5.85 -3.92
N ALA A 532 21.05 6.23 -2.95
CA ALA A 532 20.01 7.23 -3.15
C ALA A 532 20.58 8.61 -3.53
N ALA A 533 21.65 9.05 -2.84
CA ALA A 533 22.36 10.29 -3.15
C ALA A 533 22.97 10.32 -4.57
N ALA A 534 23.50 9.18 -5.01
CA ALA A 534 24.08 9.01 -6.34
C ALA A 534 23.04 8.77 -7.44
N ASN A 535 21.74 8.68 -7.12
CA ASN A 535 20.68 8.23 -8.02
C ASN A 535 20.95 6.85 -8.65
N ASP A 536 21.62 5.97 -7.90
CA ASP A 536 22.03 4.64 -8.35
C ASP A 536 21.01 3.56 -7.93
N ALA A 537 19.91 3.50 -8.67
CA ALA A 537 18.86 2.50 -8.45
C ALA A 537 19.33 1.07 -8.74
N GLU A 538 20.08 0.87 -9.83
CA GLU A 538 20.61 -0.45 -10.21
C GLU A 538 21.48 -1.03 -9.10
N GLY A 539 22.41 -0.23 -8.57
CA GLY A 539 23.26 -0.62 -7.45
C GLY A 539 22.47 -0.87 -6.17
N PHE A 540 21.47 -0.04 -5.86
CA PHE A 540 20.61 -0.25 -4.70
C PHE A 540 19.88 -1.61 -4.78
N TYR A 541 19.18 -1.90 -5.88
CA TYR A 541 18.44 -3.15 -5.99
C TYR A 541 19.35 -4.38 -6.10
N ALA A 542 20.57 -4.23 -6.64
CA ALA A 542 21.57 -5.29 -6.60
C ALA A 542 21.95 -5.65 -5.16
N ASP A 543 22.29 -4.65 -4.34
CA ASP A 543 22.64 -4.83 -2.92
C ASP A 543 21.45 -5.41 -2.13
N GLU A 544 20.25 -4.83 -2.32
CA GLU A 544 19.02 -5.24 -1.61
C GLU A 544 18.61 -6.67 -1.96
N LEU A 545 18.57 -7.03 -3.25
CA LEU A 545 18.19 -8.39 -3.66
C LEU A 545 19.22 -9.43 -3.24
N ALA A 546 20.52 -9.11 -3.24
CA ALA A 546 21.54 -10.01 -2.72
C ALA A 546 21.31 -10.31 -1.23
N MET A 547 21.11 -9.28 -0.42
CA MET A 547 20.84 -9.43 1.01
C MET A 547 19.55 -10.21 1.27
N ARG A 548 18.46 -9.93 0.55
CA ARG A 548 17.20 -10.65 0.73
C ARG A 548 17.30 -12.12 0.30
N LYS A 549 18.09 -12.44 -0.72
CA LYS A 549 18.34 -13.82 -1.12
C LYS A 549 19.09 -14.59 -0.04
N GLU A 550 20.14 -14.00 0.52
CA GLU A 550 20.95 -14.59 1.58
C GLU A 550 20.15 -14.81 2.87
N LEU A 551 19.34 -13.83 3.27
CA LEU A 551 18.54 -13.91 4.49
C LEU A 551 17.20 -14.64 4.31
N GLY A 552 16.85 -15.06 3.09
CA GLY A 552 15.60 -15.74 2.77
C GLY A 552 14.37 -14.84 2.95
N PHE A 553 14.38 -13.61 2.44
CA PHE A 553 13.24 -12.69 2.44
C PHE A 553 12.62 -12.52 1.05
N PRO A 554 11.36 -12.05 0.96
CA PRO A 554 10.71 -11.75 -0.32
C PRO A 554 11.55 -10.79 -1.18
N PRO A 555 11.74 -11.05 -2.49
CA PRO A 555 10.90 -11.91 -3.33
C PRO A 555 11.29 -13.39 -3.41
N PHE A 556 12.39 -13.82 -2.79
CA PHE A 556 12.91 -15.20 -2.92
C PHE A 556 12.16 -16.22 -2.06
N THR A 557 11.41 -15.74 -1.08
CA THR A 557 10.52 -16.54 -0.24
C THR A 557 9.15 -15.87 -0.14
N ARG A 558 8.16 -16.66 0.23
CA ARG A 558 6.80 -16.23 0.59
C ARG A 558 6.67 -16.26 2.10
N LEU A 559 6.00 -15.24 2.63
CA LEU A 559 5.76 -15.11 4.06
C LEU A 559 4.26 -15.16 4.33
N ILE A 560 3.85 -15.86 5.37
CA ILE A 560 2.50 -15.77 5.94
C ILE A 560 2.63 -15.39 7.40
N ARG A 561 2.18 -14.18 7.75
CA ARG A 561 2.18 -13.71 9.13
C ARG A 561 0.82 -14.03 9.76
N VAL A 562 0.83 -14.65 10.92
CA VAL A 562 -0.38 -14.86 11.73
C VAL A 562 -0.22 -14.08 13.02
N VAL A 563 -1.11 -13.12 13.29
CA VAL A 563 -1.13 -12.34 14.52
C VAL A 563 -2.29 -12.80 15.39
N LEU A 564 -1.98 -13.26 16.60
CA LEU A 564 -2.98 -13.53 17.63
C LEU A 564 -3.04 -12.35 18.59
N ARG A 565 -4.25 -11.84 18.82
CA ARG A 565 -4.46 -10.72 19.75
C ARG A 565 -5.59 -10.97 20.72
N SER A 566 -5.42 -10.51 21.95
CA SER A 566 -6.43 -10.57 23.02
C SER A 566 -6.20 -9.46 24.03
N LYS A 567 -7.27 -9.02 24.71
CA LYS A 567 -7.14 -8.16 25.90
C LYS A 567 -6.50 -8.92 27.08
N GLU A 568 -6.62 -10.24 27.09
CA GLU A 568 -5.98 -11.12 28.07
C GLU A 568 -4.59 -11.52 27.56
N ARG A 569 -3.54 -10.95 28.15
CA ARG A 569 -2.16 -11.07 27.67
C ARG A 569 -1.69 -12.52 27.56
N ASP A 570 -1.98 -13.32 28.57
CA ASP A 570 -1.54 -14.72 28.64
C ASP A 570 -2.28 -15.60 27.63
N MET A 571 -3.53 -15.27 27.30
CA MET A 571 -4.31 -16.00 26.29
C MET A 571 -3.74 -15.81 24.88
N ALA A 572 -3.38 -14.57 24.49
CA ALA A 572 -2.75 -14.33 23.18
C ALA A 572 -1.43 -15.10 23.03
N ARG A 573 -0.62 -15.13 24.10
CA ARG A 573 0.62 -15.90 24.15
C ARG A 573 0.36 -17.40 24.06
N ALA A 574 -0.51 -17.94 24.92
CA ALA A 574 -0.81 -19.38 24.97
C ALA A 574 -1.31 -19.90 23.62
N MET A 575 -2.27 -19.21 23.00
CA MET A 575 -2.78 -19.60 21.67
C MET A 575 -1.72 -19.49 20.58
N SER A 576 -0.76 -18.58 20.70
CA SER A 576 0.32 -18.47 19.71
C SER A 576 1.29 -19.65 19.79
N HIS A 577 1.57 -20.14 21.00
CA HIS A 577 2.36 -21.36 21.20
C HIS A 577 1.61 -22.61 20.76
N GLU A 578 0.31 -22.71 21.02
CA GLU A 578 -0.52 -23.81 20.53
C GLU A 578 -0.52 -23.86 18.99
N LEU A 579 -0.74 -22.71 18.34
CA LEU A 579 -0.70 -22.64 16.87
C LEU A 579 0.68 -23.02 16.32
N ALA A 580 1.77 -22.62 16.99
CA ALA A 580 3.12 -23.02 16.60
C ALA A 580 3.30 -24.54 16.64
N GLN A 581 2.79 -25.19 17.69
CA GLN A 581 2.84 -26.65 17.82
C GLN A 581 2.02 -27.34 16.74
N ARG A 582 0.81 -26.85 16.45
CA ARG A 582 -0.05 -27.38 15.37
C ARG A 582 0.61 -27.27 14.00
N ILE A 583 1.25 -26.13 13.69
CA ILE A 583 1.99 -25.94 12.44
C ILE A 583 3.19 -26.91 12.37
N GLY A 584 3.93 -27.08 13.47
CA GLY A 584 5.05 -28.02 13.55
C GLY A 584 4.60 -29.48 13.33
N GLN A 585 3.44 -29.87 13.87
CA GLN A 585 2.84 -31.19 13.69
C GLN A 585 2.32 -31.42 12.27
N ALA A 586 1.71 -30.40 11.66
CA ALA A 586 1.23 -30.47 10.28
C ALA A 586 2.37 -30.68 9.28
N GLY A 587 3.59 -30.23 9.62
CA GLY A 587 4.85 -30.62 8.99
C GLY A 587 4.85 -30.55 7.47
N ALA A 588 5.20 -29.40 6.89
CA ALA A 588 5.38 -29.26 5.45
C ALA A 588 6.88 -29.12 5.09
N PRO A 589 7.44 -30.00 4.24
CA PRO A 589 8.80 -29.84 3.74
C PRO A 589 9.01 -28.45 3.12
N GLY A 590 10.11 -27.78 3.50
CA GLY A 590 10.46 -26.46 2.97
C GLY A 590 9.69 -25.28 3.59
N VAL A 591 8.97 -25.50 4.70
CA VAL A 591 8.36 -24.43 5.51
C VAL A 591 9.13 -24.23 6.81
N GLU A 592 9.59 -23.01 7.04
CA GLU A 592 10.22 -22.58 8.28
C GLU A 592 9.25 -21.73 9.10
N LEU A 593 9.20 -21.98 10.40
CA LEU A 593 8.37 -21.24 11.35
C LEU A 593 9.25 -20.32 12.19
N LEU A 594 9.02 -19.01 12.10
CA LEU A 594 9.63 -18.00 12.95
C LEU A 594 8.63 -17.55 14.04
N GLY A 595 9.12 -17.41 15.27
CA GLY A 595 8.28 -17.18 16.45
C GLY A 595 7.82 -18.49 17.10
N PRO A 596 6.80 -18.45 17.98
CA PRO A 596 5.97 -17.30 18.33
C PRO A 596 6.77 -16.20 19.04
N ALA A 597 6.54 -14.95 18.65
CA ALA A 597 7.19 -13.78 19.23
C ALA A 597 6.18 -12.65 19.48
N GLU A 598 6.49 -11.77 20.41
CA GLU A 598 5.72 -10.53 20.61
C GLU A 598 5.83 -9.64 19.37
N CYS A 599 4.73 -9.00 18.95
CA CYS A 599 4.78 -8.04 17.83
C CYS A 599 5.64 -6.81 18.18
N PRO A 600 6.26 -6.11 17.19
CA PRO A 600 6.99 -4.85 17.44
C PRO A 600 6.16 -3.82 18.22
N ILE A 601 4.90 -3.68 17.84
CA ILE A 601 3.90 -2.98 18.63
C ILE A 601 3.12 -4.02 19.43
N SER A 602 3.55 -4.24 20.67
CA SER A 602 3.03 -5.28 21.55
C SER A 602 1.58 -5.08 22.00
N LEU A 603 1.10 -3.84 22.04
CA LEU A 603 -0.25 -3.49 22.50
C LEU A 603 -0.94 -2.51 21.54
N ILE A 604 -2.13 -2.85 21.04
CA ILE A 604 -2.98 -1.93 20.25
C ILE A 604 -4.41 -1.99 20.78
N ALA A 605 -4.98 -0.82 21.11
CA ALA A 605 -6.34 -0.70 21.66
C ALA A 605 -6.59 -1.67 22.84
N GLY A 606 -5.59 -1.84 23.70
CA GLY A 606 -5.62 -2.76 24.85
C GLY A 606 -5.44 -4.25 24.54
N ASN A 607 -5.25 -4.64 23.27
CA ASN A 607 -4.98 -6.02 22.90
C ASN A 607 -3.48 -6.30 22.85
N ALA A 608 -3.01 -7.27 23.61
CA ALA A 608 -1.66 -7.82 23.48
C ALA A 608 -1.56 -8.64 22.19
N ARG A 609 -0.44 -8.51 21.48
CA ARG A 609 -0.25 -9.05 20.14
C ARG A 609 0.97 -9.97 20.07
N TRP A 610 0.74 -11.20 19.66
CA TRP A 610 1.76 -12.20 19.37
C TRP A 610 1.69 -12.60 17.90
N GLN A 611 2.83 -12.93 17.31
CA GLN A 611 2.92 -13.30 15.90
C GLN A 611 3.71 -14.56 15.67
N LEU A 612 3.32 -15.26 14.61
CA LEU A 612 4.10 -16.31 13.95
C LEU A 612 4.30 -15.91 12.50
N ILE A 613 5.44 -16.27 11.91
CA ILE A 613 5.72 -16.04 10.50
C ILE A 613 6.12 -17.38 9.89
N LEU A 614 5.32 -17.87 8.96
CA LEU A 614 5.67 -19.00 8.12
C LEU A 614 6.44 -18.48 6.92
N ARG A 615 7.58 -19.09 6.62
CA ARG A 615 8.43 -18.77 5.49
C ARG A 615 8.59 -20.01 4.61
N SER A 616 8.41 -19.86 3.30
CA SER A 616 8.63 -20.94 2.33
C SER A 616 9.12 -20.40 1.00
N ALA A 617 9.85 -21.19 0.19
CA ALA A 617 10.27 -20.77 -1.15
C ALA A 617 9.06 -20.57 -2.07
N ASP A 618 8.12 -21.51 -2.02
CA ASP A 618 6.88 -21.49 -2.79
C ASP A 618 5.66 -21.13 -1.93
N PRO A 619 4.59 -20.54 -2.52
CA PRO A 619 3.38 -20.19 -1.78
C PRO A 619 2.57 -21.41 -1.33
N GLY A 620 2.68 -22.55 -2.02
CA GLY A 620 1.87 -23.74 -1.76
C GLY A 620 2.11 -24.38 -0.38
N PRO A 621 3.35 -24.78 -0.05
CA PRO A 621 3.66 -25.49 1.21
C PRO A 621 3.24 -24.73 2.46
N GLY A 622 3.60 -23.43 2.56
CA GLY A 622 3.23 -22.60 3.71
C GLY A 622 1.71 -22.45 3.87
N ARG A 623 0.97 -22.35 2.75
CA ARG A 623 -0.48 -22.26 2.78
C ARG A 623 -1.13 -23.57 3.20
N ALA A 624 -0.63 -24.70 2.71
CA ALA A 624 -1.12 -26.02 3.08
C ALA A 624 -0.88 -26.31 4.57
N ALA A 625 0.32 -26.01 5.08
CA ALA A 625 0.66 -26.16 6.50
C ALA A 625 -0.26 -25.32 7.39
N LEU A 626 -0.49 -24.05 7.04
CA LEU A 626 -1.39 -23.19 7.81
C LEU A 626 -2.84 -23.68 7.71
N SER A 627 -3.32 -24.07 6.54
CA SER A 627 -4.70 -24.58 6.36
C SER A 627 -4.93 -25.81 7.23
N ALA A 628 -3.99 -26.76 7.25
CA ALA A 628 -4.05 -27.96 8.08
C ALA A 628 -4.01 -27.62 9.58
N ALA A 629 -3.17 -26.66 10.00
CA ALA A 629 -3.09 -26.24 11.39
C ALA A 629 -4.38 -25.54 11.87
N LEU A 630 -5.03 -24.75 11.00
CA LEU A 630 -6.28 -24.06 11.29
C LEU A 630 -7.50 -24.98 11.22
N ALA A 631 -7.42 -26.11 10.51
CA ALA A 631 -8.49 -27.08 10.43
C ALA A 631 -8.87 -27.56 11.84
N GLU A 632 -10.16 -27.47 12.18
CA GLU A 632 -10.72 -27.82 13.49
C GLU A 632 -10.13 -27.04 14.68
N TRP A 633 -9.37 -25.97 14.43
CA TRP A 633 -8.83 -25.15 15.51
C TRP A 633 -9.90 -24.24 16.09
N LYS A 634 -10.14 -24.37 17.40
CA LYS A 634 -11.14 -23.58 18.13
C LYS A 634 -10.45 -22.49 18.92
N LEU A 635 -10.58 -21.27 18.44
CA LEU A 635 -10.13 -20.10 19.18
C LEU A 635 -11.10 -19.75 20.32
N PRO A 636 -10.58 -19.42 21.52
CA PRO A 636 -11.39 -18.81 22.58
C PRO A 636 -12.04 -17.50 22.10
N PRO A 637 -13.26 -17.15 22.56
CA PRO A 637 -13.95 -15.92 22.13
C PRO A 637 -13.18 -14.61 22.40
N SER A 638 -12.23 -14.62 23.33
CA SER A 638 -11.40 -13.45 23.66
C SER A 638 -10.18 -13.28 22.73
N VAL A 639 -9.88 -14.27 21.87
CA VAL A 639 -8.70 -14.28 21.00
C VAL A 639 -9.10 -14.13 19.54
N TYR A 640 -8.43 -13.22 18.85
CA TYR A 640 -8.60 -12.98 17.42
C TYR A 640 -7.34 -13.40 16.67
N ALA A 641 -7.51 -14.14 15.59
CA ALA A 641 -6.43 -14.47 14.65
C ALA A 641 -6.54 -13.61 13.40
N GLU A 642 -5.43 -12.98 13.01
CA GLU A 642 -5.32 -12.20 11.78
C GLU A 642 -4.25 -12.84 10.90
N ILE A 643 -4.65 -13.26 9.71
CA ILE A 643 -3.75 -13.92 8.76
C ILE A 643 -3.41 -12.93 7.65
N ASP A 644 -2.11 -12.71 7.44
CA ASP A 644 -1.57 -11.79 6.45
C ASP A 644 -0.56 -12.52 5.53
N PRO A 645 -1.03 -13.09 4.42
CA PRO A 645 -0.17 -13.63 3.37
C PRO A 645 0.53 -12.50 2.62
N ASP A 646 1.85 -12.62 2.43
CA ASP A 646 2.71 -11.60 1.83
C ASP A 646 2.57 -10.23 2.53
N PRO A 647 2.94 -10.16 3.81
CA PRO A 647 2.91 -8.91 4.56
C PRO A 647 3.83 -7.86 3.92
N VAL A 648 3.33 -6.64 3.73
CA VAL A 648 4.11 -5.48 3.29
C VAL A 648 4.73 -4.72 4.47
N SER A 649 4.33 -5.05 5.69
CA SER A 649 4.96 -4.59 6.92
C SER A 649 4.78 -5.60 8.04
N LEU A 650 5.79 -5.69 8.91
CA LEU A 650 5.78 -6.55 10.09
C LEU A 650 5.55 -5.78 11.40
N LEU A 651 5.19 -4.50 11.31
CA LEU A 651 4.87 -3.65 12.47
C LEU A 651 3.48 -3.95 13.07
#